data_AF-A0A1X0Y0Z2-F1
#
_entry.id   AF-A0A1X0Y0Z2-F1
#
_cell.length_a   1.000
_cell.length_b   1.000
_cell.length_c   1.000
_cell.angle_alpha   90.00
_cell.angle_beta   90.00
_cell.angle_gamma   90.00
#
_symmetry.space_group_name_H-M   'P 1'
#
loop_
_entity.id
_entity.type
_entity.pdbx_description
1 polymer ?
#
loop_
_entity_poly.entity_id
_entity_poly.type
_entity_poly.pdbx_seq_one_letter_code
_entity_poly.pdbx_strand_id
1 'polypeptide(L)'
;MSASAVRHPFPGSPATVICLLFCLLLLGPVAHSATAPLQLTHAEQSWLKRHARTIRVGMLPNYPPIEFTEQGRHQGLTADYLRLLEKRLDIHFLRIPARNWGELLQMALDHRIDLIGSIQQTPRRSRKLLFTSVYVRLPNVIITRKGGPKKLTEQQLAGKKVAVVRGYASESYLQKKVPKALLVAVNSDLDGLQQLAFGKVDALVSDLSVASWNIDQLGLSNLQASGFIDFRWDLRFGIRNDWPELQKILNKALDAIPQQDKDELFRHWVGLSPEKPFNRREIVIVALVLGLCLLLMLAIGLWNRMLGREVRRQTLALQQALERERNARTEADSKEAQLRELTDNLPQTVFETDCDGRITYVNNQALEWSGYSREQILSSRIQDFQHPDDQPRIEERIKVLLNGDDATGRLYRICLADGRFRNALIYARAIHSGNKPVGLRGILVDITERQQAEQELRESEERFREIFNATTEALFIHNAEDGRILDLNHTAEIMYRGNRQQLLASDVDTLSSGIAPYTRKDARHHLETAYREGPQVFEWHSRRLDGELFWTEVSLRATTIAGRQVMIAGVRDISQRKQMEEFMLQSEKMLTIGKLAAGIAHEINNPLAGVLQNLQILSLRLDPEGAANQDTAAETGLPPETLAAYLKQRQIPHIIDSATEAALHARTIVEDLLTFSRRPNRKRPVDLATVIKTALKLASTEFDPGQNFDFRHIRIEKRMASSLPMIQGTSDQLQQVVLNLLRNAAQAMIEAGTEKPTISITLEQHGQHILLQIKDNGPGMDEQTRLRIFEPFFSTRLGRGGTGLGLALVSYIVHQNHGGSISVESSPGRGCCFSIRLPIPREDS
;
A
#
# COMPACT_ATOMS: atom_id res chain seq x y z
N MET A 1 -27.28 46.94 -63.35
CA MET A 1 -28.25 47.37 -62.31
C MET A 1 -28.29 46.30 -61.23
N SER A 2 -28.38 46.76 -60.00
CA SER A 2 -28.25 46.08 -58.70
C SER A 2 -29.21 44.93 -58.43
N ALA A 3 -28.73 43.85 -57.77
CA ALA A 3 -29.21 43.42 -56.45
C ALA A 3 -28.51 42.14 -55.92
N SER A 4 -27.99 42.26 -54.69
CA SER A 4 -27.92 41.29 -53.59
C SER A 4 -27.32 39.89 -53.76
N ALA A 5 -26.14 39.69 -53.16
CA ALA A 5 -25.87 38.49 -52.35
C ALA A 5 -25.05 38.90 -51.13
N VAL A 6 -25.73 38.96 -49.98
CA VAL A 6 -25.18 39.17 -48.65
C VAL A 6 -24.28 37.99 -48.28
N ARG A 7 -23.01 38.25 -47.93
CA ARG A 7 -22.16 37.28 -47.20
C ARG A 7 -21.70 37.92 -45.90
N HIS A 8 -22.19 37.38 -44.80
CA HIS A 8 -21.70 37.62 -43.44
C HIS A 8 -20.21 37.25 -43.32
N PRO A 9 -19.39 38.01 -42.58
CA PRO A 9 -18.20 37.48 -41.96
C PRO A 9 -18.50 37.17 -40.49
N PHE A 10 -18.51 35.89 -40.13
CA PHE A 10 -18.29 35.47 -38.75
C PHE A 10 -16.82 35.73 -38.40
N PRO A 11 -16.48 36.48 -37.34
CA PRO A 11 -15.13 36.46 -36.80
C PRO A 11 -15.01 35.18 -35.95
N GLY A 12 -14.26 34.20 -36.47
CA GLY A 12 -13.80 33.08 -35.66
C GLY A 12 -13.07 33.59 -34.43
N SER A 13 -13.52 33.16 -33.25
CA SER A 13 -12.94 33.56 -31.98
C SER A 13 -11.43 33.28 -31.96
N PRO A 14 -10.59 34.16 -31.37
CA PRO A 14 -9.16 33.89 -31.21
C PRO A 14 -8.87 32.60 -30.41
N ALA A 15 -9.85 32.07 -29.69
CA ALA A 15 -9.75 30.80 -28.96
C ALA A 15 -9.61 29.57 -29.89
N THR A 16 -10.24 29.57 -31.07
CA THR A 16 -10.20 28.40 -31.97
C THR A 16 -8.87 28.28 -32.72
N VAL A 17 -8.24 29.40 -33.04
CA VAL A 17 -6.91 29.44 -33.68
C VAL A 17 -5.82 29.07 -32.66
N ILE A 18 -5.99 29.45 -31.40
CA ILE A 18 -5.06 29.08 -30.31
C ILE A 18 -5.17 27.59 -29.97
N CYS A 19 -6.38 27.00 -29.96
CA CYS A 19 -6.57 25.56 -29.75
C CYS A 19 -5.96 24.70 -30.88
N LEU A 20 -6.10 25.11 -32.15
CA LEU A 20 -5.55 24.38 -33.30
C LEU A 20 -4.01 24.44 -33.35
N LEU A 21 -3.41 25.56 -32.94
CA LEU A 21 -1.95 25.69 -32.78
C LEU A 21 -1.41 24.87 -31.60
N PHE A 22 -2.19 24.71 -30.52
CA PHE A 22 -1.80 23.88 -29.37
C PHE A 22 -1.88 22.37 -29.67
N CYS A 23 -2.84 21.93 -30.50
CA CYS A 23 -2.94 20.53 -30.92
C CYS A 23 -1.84 20.10 -31.92
N LEU A 24 -1.35 21.02 -32.75
CA LEU A 24 -0.25 20.74 -33.70
C LEU A 24 1.15 20.71 -33.05
N LEU A 25 1.31 21.26 -31.84
CA LEU A 25 2.58 21.24 -31.09
C LEU A 25 2.76 20.01 -30.18
N LEU A 26 1.73 19.17 -30.02
CA LEU A 26 1.77 17.95 -29.19
C LEU A 26 1.98 16.65 -29.97
N LEU A 27 2.03 16.70 -31.31
CA LEU A 27 2.39 15.58 -32.16
C LEU A 27 3.84 15.72 -32.64
N GLY A 28 4.77 15.53 -31.71
CA GLY A 28 6.17 15.27 -32.08
C GLY A 28 6.24 13.94 -32.87
N PRO A 29 7.03 13.85 -33.94
CA PRO A 29 7.14 12.63 -34.71
C PRO A 29 7.74 11.53 -33.82
N VAL A 30 6.99 10.47 -33.56
CA VAL A 30 7.55 9.20 -33.09
C VAL A 30 8.32 8.62 -34.27
N ALA A 31 9.58 9.04 -34.40
CA ALA A 31 10.51 8.39 -35.31
C ALA A 31 10.72 6.96 -34.81
N HIS A 32 10.06 5.99 -35.43
CA HIS A 32 10.56 4.63 -35.43
C HIS A 32 11.95 4.67 -36.06
N SER A 33 13.00 4.67 -35.24
CA SER A 33 14.35 4.52 -35.74
C SER A 33 14.47 3.11 -36.31
N ALA A 34 14.30 2.98 -37.62
CA ALA A 34 14.75 1.78 -38.33
C ALA A 34 16.23 1.58 -37.99
N THR A 35 16.55 0.46 -37.34
CA THR A 35 17.93 0.10 -37.02
C THR A 35 18.73 0.03 -38.31
N ALA A 36 19.73 0.90 -38.48
CA ALA A 36 20.62 0.85 -39.62
C ALA A 36 21.31 -0.54 -39.70
N PRO A 37 21.36 -1.17 -40.88
CA PRO A 37 21.99 -2.47 -41.04
C PRO A 37 23.49 -2.39 -40.76
N LEU A 38 24.00 -3.32 -39.95
CA LEU A 38 25.41 -3.38 -39.57
C LEU A 38 26.29 -3.69 -40.80
N GLN A 39 27.09 -2.73 -41.25
CA GLN A 39 27.97 -2.90 -42.41
C GLN A 39 29.31 -3.56 -42.01
N LEU A 40 29.40 -4.87 -42.25
CA LEU A 40 30.63 -5.65 -42.08
C LEU A 40 31.31 -5.88 -43.43
N THR A 41 32.65 -5.87 -43.45
CA THR A 41 33.41 -6.23 -44.66
C THR A 41 33.31 -7.74 -44.93
N HIS A 42 33.57 -8.16 -46.18
CA HIS A 42 33.55 -9.58 -46.54
C HIS A 42 34.53 -10.42 -45.69
N ALA A 43 35.68 -9.85 -45.33
CA ALA A 43 36.66 -10.48 -44.45
C ALA A 43 36.13 -10.66 -43.02
N GLU A 44 35.45 -9.65 -42.48
CA GLU A 44 34.83 -9.69 -41.14
C GLU A 44 33.68 -10.70 -41.07
N GLN A 45 32.82 -10.74 -42.10
CA GLN A 45 31.74 -11.73 -42.20
C GLN A 45 32.29 -13.16 -42.28
N SER A 46 33.34 -13.38 -43.07
CA SER A 46 34.00 -14.68 -43.19
C SER A 46 34.71 -15.08 -41.89
N TRP A 47 35.25 -14.11 -41.15
CA TRP A 47 35.83 -14.34 -39.83
C TRP A 47 34.76 -14.77 -38.81
N LEU A 48 33.61 -14.08 -38.77
CA LEU A 48 32.49 -14.42 -37.90
C LEU A 48 31.95 -15.82 -38.19
N LYS A 49 31.71 -16.18 -39.45
CA LYS A 49 31.24 -17.52 -39.81
C LYS A 49 32.15 -18.64 -39.29
N ARG A 50 33.47 -18.41 -39.25
CA ARG A 50 34.45 -19.37 -38.72
C ARG A 50 34.46 -19.45 -37.19
N HIS A 51 34.06 -18.38 -36.48
CA HIS A 51 34.19 -18.27 -35.02
C HIS A 51 32.85 -18.11 -34.28
N ALA A 52 31.72 -18.20 -34.98
CA ALA A 52 30.39 -17.86 -34.47
C ALA A 52 29.97 -18.61 -33.20
N ARG A 53 30.61 -19.73 -32.86
CA ARG A 53 30.31 -20.54 -31.67
C ARG A 53 31.53 -20.88 -30.82
N THR A 54 32.67 -20.26 -31.06
CA THR A 54 33.95 -20.63 -30.42
C THR A 54 34.55 -19.54 -29.55
N ILE A 55 33.99 -18.31 -29.57
CA ILE A 55 34.53 -17.19 -28.80
C ILE A 55 34.23 -17.38 -27.32
N ARG A 56 35.27 -17.55 -26.50
CA ARG A 56 35.16 -17.75 -25.05
C ARG A 56 35.20 -16.41 -24.32
N VAL A 57 34.15 -16.11 -23.55
CA VAL A 57 34.03 -14.90 -22.73
C VAL A 57 34.13 -15.30 -21.26
N GLY A 58 35.06 -14.71 -20.54
CA GLY A 58 35.17 -14.97 -19.10
C GLY A 58 34.09 -14.22 -18.30
N MET A 59 33.57 -14.84 -17.25
CA MET A 59 32.52 -14.31 -16.38
C MET A 59 33.07 -13.92 -15.01
N LEU A 60 32.71 -12.73 -14.53
CA LEU A 60 32.95 -12.32 -13.14
C LEU A 60 31.85 -12.82 -12.20
N PRO A 61 32.18 -13.35 -11.01
CA PRO A 61 31.18 -13.78 -10.05
C PRO A 61 30.65 -12.62 -9.18
N ASN A 62 31.49 -11.63 -8.86
CA ASN A 62 31.27 -10.69 -7.75
C ASN A 62 31.41 -9.21 -8.17
N TYR A 63 30.80 -8.77 -9.27
CA TYR A 63 30.81 -7.36 -9.69
C TYR A 63 29.41 -6.78 -10.04
N PRO A 64 28.38 -6.96 -9.18
CA PRO A 64 27.03 -6.45 -9.42
C PRO A 64 26.94 -4.91 -9.30
N PRO A 65 26.02 -4.24 -10.03
CA PRO A 65 25.08 -4.77 -11.01
C PRO A 65 25.69 -4.89 -12.43
N ILE A 66 27.00 -4.70 -12.57
CA ILE A 66 27.68 -4.63 -13.87
C ILE A 66 27.90 -6.01 -14.48
N GLU A 67 28.52 -6.92 -13.74
CA GLU A 67 28.81 -8.28 -14.20
C GLU A 67 28.92 -9.23 -12.99
N PHE A 68 27.99 -10.16 -12.86
CA PHE A 68 28.00 -11.10 -11.75
C PHE A 68 27.40 -12.45 -12.17
N THR A 69 27.62 -13.45 -11.33
CA THR A 69 27.08 -14.79 -11.55
C THR A 69 26.09 -15.12 -10.45
N GLU A 70 24.85 -15.42 -10.83
CA GLU A 70 23.81 -15.85 -9.90
C GLU A 70 23.23 -17.16 -10.40
N GLN A 71 23.23 -18.19 -9.52
CA GLN A 71 22.80 -19.55 -9.84
C GLN A 71 23.52 -20.17 -11.07
N GLY A 72 24.81 -19.85 -11.25
CA GLY A 72 25.62 -20.33 -12.38
C GLY A 72 25.33 -19.64 -13.72
N ARG A 73 24.46 -18.62 -13.75
CA ARG A 73 24.16 -17.84 -14.96
C ARG A 73 24.84 -16.48 -14.92
N HIS A 74 25.33 -16.05 -16.08
CA HIS A 74 25.93 -14.73 -16.27
C HIS A 74 24.85 -13.65 -16.31
N GLN A 75 24.92 -12.70 -15.39
CA GLN A 75 23.94 -11.62 -15.23
C GLN A 75 24.64 -10.25 -15.08
N GLY A 76 23.86 -9.18 -15.24
CA GLY A 76 24.31 -7.80 -15.13
C GLY A 76 24.36 -7.05 -16.46
N LEU A 77 24.66 -5.76 -16.38
CA LEU A 77 24.72 -4.86 -17.54
C LEU A 77 25.59 -5.42 -18.68
N THR A 78 26.77 -5.95 -18.37
CA THR A 78 27.70 -6.51 -19.35
C THR A 78 27.13 -7.78 -20.01
N ALA A 79 26.40 -8.62 -19.26
CA ALA A 79 25.73 -9.79 -19.80
C ALA A 79 24.65 -9.40 -20.82
N ASP A 80 23.97 -8.27 -20.60
CA ASP A 80 22.94 -7.76 -21.51
C ASP A 80 23.54 -7.16 -22.78
N TYR A 81 24.66 -6.43 -22.65
CA TYR A 81 25.44 -6.01 -23.81
C TYR A 81 25.93 -7.20 -24.63
N LEU A 82 26.41 -8.27 -24.00
CA LEU A 82 26.81 -9.49 -24.70
C LEU A 82 25.62 -10.14 -25.44
N ARG A 83 24.43 -10.23 -24.82
CA ARG A 83 23.22 -10.74 -25.48
C ARG A 83 22.80 -9.90 -26.69
N LEU A 84 22.93 -8.57 -26.57
CA LEU A 84 22.64 -7.65 -27.66
C LEU A 84 23.63 -7.82 -28.83
N LEU A 85 24.92 -8.03 -28.51
CA LEU A 85 25.96 -8.32 -29.49
C LEU A 85 25.75 -9.70 -30.16
N GLU A 86 25.38 -10.74 -29.40
CA GLU A 86 25.02 -12.07 -29.92
C GLU A 86 23.91 -11.95 -30.98
N LYS A 87 22.84 -11.21 -30.67
CA LYS A 87 21.70 -11.00 -31.59
C LYS A 87 22.08 -10.22 -32.85
N ARG A 88 22.93 -9.19 -32.72
CA ARG A 88 23.30 -8.32 -33.86
C ARG A 88 24.34 -8.94 -34.79
N LEU A 89 25.23 -9.76 -34.24
CA LEU A 89 26.31 -10.41 -34.99
C LEU A 89 25.98 -11.83 -35.43
N ASP A 90 24.84 -12.38 -34.99
CA ASP A 90 24.43 -13.77 -35.19
C ASP A 90 25.51 -14.77 -34.72
N ILE A 91 26.00 -14.55 -33.50
CA ILE A 91 27.02 -15.38 -32.83
C ILE A 91 26.56 -15.81 -31.45
N HIS A 92 27.27 -16.77 -30.86
CA HIS A 92 27.08 -17.23 -29.50
C HIS A 92 28.40 -17.22 -28.73
N PHE A 93 28.42 -16.55 -27.58
CA PHE A 93 29.58 -16.51 -26.69
C PHE A 93 29.58 -17.69 -25.72
N LEU A 94 30.69 -18.42 -25.68
CA LEU A 94 30.94 -19.47 -24.69
C LEU A 94 31.37 -18.83 -23.38
N ARG A 95 30.50 -18.87 -22.38
CA ARG A 95 30.71 -18.19 -21.10
C ARG A 95 31.52 -19.10 -20.15
N ILE A 96 32.70 -18.65 -19.73
CA ILE A 96 33.65 -19.41 -18.89
C ILE A 96 33.73 -18.76 -17.50
N PRO A 97 33.36 -19.47 -16.41
CA PRO A 97 33.39 -18.90 -15.07
C PRO A 97 34.83 -18.72 -14.55
N ALA A 98 35.08 -17.60 -13.85
CA ALA A 98 36.29 -17.38 -13.06
C ALA A 98 35.94 -17.20 -11.57
N ARG A 99 36.85 -17.50 -10.65
CA ARG A 99 36.62 -17.37 -9.20
C ARG A 99 36.76 -15.93 -8.72
N ASN A 100 37.62 -15.15 -9.36
CA ASN A 100 37.85 -13.75 -9.03
C ASN A 100 38.47 -12.98 -10.21
N TRP A 101 38.61 -11.67 -10.05
CA TRP A 101 39.20 -10.79 -11.07
C TRP A 101 40.63 -11.18 -11.46
N GLY A 102 41.47 -11.56 -10.49
CA GLY A 102 42.86 -11.92 -10.74
C GLY A 102 43.00 -13.14 -11.65
N GLU A 103 42.20 -14.18 -11.38
CA GLU A 103 42.13 -15.37 -12.23
C GLU A 103 41.60 -15.04 -13.63
N LEU A 104 40.52 -14.25 -13.73
CA LEU A 104 39.95 -13.86 -15.01
C LEU A 104 40.97 -13.13 -15.90
N LEU A 105 41.68 -12.17 -15.34
CA LEU A 105 42.72 -11.43 -16.06
C LEU A 105 43.81 -12.37 -16.54
N GLN A 106 44.24 -13.32 -15.70
CA GLN A 106 45.27 -14.28 -16.08
C GLN A 106 44.79 -15.23 -17.17
N MET A 107 43.55 -15.71 -17.11
CA MET A 107 42.94 -16.52 -18.16
C MET A 107 42.97 -15.80 -19.53
N ALA A 108 42.73 -14.49 -19.56
CA ALA A 108 42.80 -13.72 -20.81
C ALA A 108 44.25 -13.55 -21.29
N LEU A 109 45.20 -13.28 -20.38
CA LEU A 109 46.61 -13.15 -20.73
C LEU A 109 47.22 -14.46 -21.24
N ASP A 110 46.72 -15.60 -20.77
CA ASP A 110 47.11 -16.94 -21.20
C ASP A 110 46.33 -17.44 -22.43
N HIS A 111 45.43 -16.63 -23.00
CA HIS A 111 44.52 -17.00 -24.10
C HIS A 111 43.61 -18.21 -23.78
N ARG A 112 43.32 -18.47 -22.51
CA ARG A 112 42.32 -19.45 -22.05
C ARG A 112 40.88 -18.95 -22.26
N ILE A 113 40.72 -17.63 -22.35
CA ILE A 113 39.51 -16.95 -22.82
C ILE A 113 39.90 -15.95 -23.90
N ASP A 114 38.95 -15.60 -24.76
CA ASP A 114 39.17 -14.73 -25.92
C ASP A 114 38.68 -13.30 -25.67
N LEU A 115 37.77 -13.12 -24.70
CA LEU A 115 37.14 -11.85 -24.34
C LEU A 115 36.97 -11.69 -22.82
N ILE A 116 37.25 -10.49 -22.29
CA ILE A 116 36.81 -10.02 -20.97
C ILE A 116 35.69 -8.99 -21.15
N GLY A 117 34.57 -9.18 -20.44
CA GLY A 117 33.39 -8.31 -20.50
C GLY A 117 33.61 -6.90 -19.94
N SER A 118 34.13 -6.82 -18.71
CA SER A 118 34.24 -5.57 -17.96
C SER A 118 35.69 -5.27 -17.60
N ILE A 119 36.43 -4.55 -18.45
CA ILE A 119 37.84 -4.22 -18.19
C ILE A 119 38.18 -2.76 -18.49
N GLN A 120 38.98 -2.17 -17.59
CA GLN A 120 39.60 -0.87 -17.78
C GLN A 120 40.89 -0.98 -18.61
N GLN A 121 41.03 -0.11 -19.61
CA GLN A 121 42.27 0.06 -20.35
C GLN A 121 43.35 0.71 -19.48
N THR A 122 44.54 0.11 -19.44
CA THR A 122 45.72 0.69 -18.79
C THR A 122 46.95 0.51 -19.68
N PRO A 123 47.99 1.36 -19.56
CA PRO A 123 49.21 1.22 -20.38
C PRO A 123 49.85 -0.17 -20.28
N ARG A 124 49.78 -0.82 -19.12
CA ARG A 124 50.30 -2.18 -18.92
C ARG A 124 49.48 -3.23 -19.67
N ARG A 125 48.15 -3.13 -19.64
CA ARG A 125 47.25 -4.11 -20.29
C ARG A 125 47.22 -3.94 -21.80
N SER A 126 47.33 -2.72 -22.32
CA SER A 126 47.38 -2.44 -23.77
C SER A 126 48.59 -3.04 -24.49
N ARG A 127 49.60 -3.54 -23.76
CA ARG A 127 50.71 -4.30 -24.35
C ARG A 127 50.34 -5.74 -24.72
N LYS A 128 49.29 -6.30 -24.10
CA LYS A 128 48.90 -7.72 -24.23
C LYS A 128 47.44 -7.94 -24.63
N LEU A 129 46.60 -6.90 -24.60
CA LEU A 129 45.18 -6.97 -24.94
C LEU A 129 44.79 -5.80 -25.86
N LEU A 130 43.85 -6.07 -26.75
CA LEU A 130 43.12 -5.08 -27.54
C LEU A 130 41.85 -4.66 -26.79
N PHE A 131 41.37 -3.44 -27.03
CA PHE A 131 40.23 -2.88 -26.31
C PHE A 131 39.21 -2.27 -27.27
N THR A 132 37.93 -2.47 -27.01
CA THR A 132 36.85 -1.82 -27.78
C THR A 132 36.71 -0.33 -27.43
N SER A 133 35.81 0.37 -28.14
CA SER A 133 35.22 1.62 -27.68
C SER A 133 34.53 1.44 -26.31
N VAL A 134 34.39 2.54 -25.57
CA VAL A 134 33.76 2.54 -24.25
C VAL A 134 32.27 2.26 -24.44
N TYR A 135 31.75 1.20 -23.81
CA TYR A 135 30.31 0.90 -23.87
C TYR A 135 29.56 1.45 -22.66
N VAL A 136 30.22 1.57 -21.50
CA VAL A 136 29.65 2.11 -20.26
C VAL A 136 30.68 2.99 -19.54
N ARG A 137 30.23 4.14 -19.01
CA ARG A 137 31.04 5.02 -18.16
C ARG A 137 30.44 5.10 -16.76
N LEU A 138 31.24 4.82 -15.75
CA LEU A 138 30.81 4.85 -14.35
C LEU A 138 31.65 5.81 -13.50
N PRO A 139 31.04 6.59 -12.59
CA PRO A 139 31.77 7.50 -11.71
C PRO A 139 32.39 6.75 -10.51
N ASN A 140 33.67 7.01 -10.21
CA ASN A 140 34.28 6.52 -8.98
C ASN A 140 33.97 7.41 -7.78
N VAL A 141 33.67 6.78 -6.66
CA VAL A 141 33.27 7.41 -5.41
C VAL A 141 34.20 6.99 -4.27
N ILE A 142 34.45 7.93 -3.37
CA ILE A 142 35.05 7.68 -2.06
C ILE A 142 33.91 7.40 -1.08
N ILE A 143 33.93 6.24 -0.44
CA ILE A 143 32.92 5.82 0.52
C ILE A 143 33.54 5.89 1.90
N THR A 144 32.81 6.46 2.85
CA THR A 144 33.22 6.50 4.27
C THR A 144 32.04 6.13 5.16
N ARG A 145 32.28 5.99 6.47
CA ARG A 145 31.20 5.84 7.46
C ARG A 145 30.41 7.14 7.63
N LYS A 146 29.10 7.04 7.86
CA LYS A 146 28.24 8.17 8.22
C LYS A 146 28.77 8.86 9.49
N GLY A 147 28.67 10.19 9.52
CA GLY A 147 29.32 11.03 10.53
C GLY A 147 30.75 11.45 10.18
N GLY A 148 31.34 10.85 9.14
CA GLY A 148 32.62 11.26 8.57
C GLY A 148 32.55 12.52 7.68
N PRO A 149 33.70 12.98 7.16
CA PRO A 149 33.77 14.17 6.31
C PRO A 149 32.96 14.00 5.03
N LYS A 150 32.15 15.01 4.68
CA LYS A 150 31.42 15.08 3.41
C LYS A 150 32.23 15.89 2.40
N LYS A 151 32.15 15.50 1.12
CA LYS A 151 32.86 16.11 -0.03
C LYS A 151 34.40 15.98 0.04
N LEU A 152 34.87 14.79 0.37
CA LEU A 152 36.29 14.42 0.30
C LEU A 152 36.81 14.54 -1.13
N THR A 153 37.98 15.12 -1.27
CA THR A 153 38.79 15.05 -2.49
C THR A 153 39.84 13.94 -2.37
N GLU A 154 40.34 13.45 -3.50
CA GLU A 154 41.38 12.41 -3.51
C GLU A 154 42.63 12.78 -2.69
N GLN A 155 43.02 14.05 -2.64
CA GLN A 155 44.17 14.52 -1.87
C GLN A 155 43.99 14.33 -0.35
N GLN A 156 42.75 14.39 0.14
CA GLN A 156 42.42 14.23 1.55
C GLN A 156 42.45 12.76 2.02
N LEU A 157 42.75 11.82 1.11
CA LEU A 157 43.03 10.43 1.44
C LEU A 157 44.46 10.21 1.95
N ALA A 158 45.33 11.21 1.87
CA ALA A 158 46.69 11.12 2.40
C ALA A 158 46.69 10.78 3.90
N GLY A 159 47.48 9.78 4.30
CA GLY A 159 47.56 9.30 5.69
C GLY A 159 46.38 8.45 6.18
N LYS A 160 45.36 8.22 5.35
CA LYS A 160 44.20 7.36 5.67
C LYS A 160 44.42 5.93 5.19
N LYS A 161 43.81 4.95 5.88
CA LYS A 161 43.71 3.56 5.40
C LYS A 161 42.63 3.48 4.34
N VAL A 162 43.02 3.31 3.08
CA VAL A 162 42.10 3.30 1.94
C VAL A 162 42.02 1.89 1.35
N ALA A 163 40.86 1.26 1.44
CA ALA A 163 40.63 -0.01 0.78
C ALA A 163 40.57 0.19 -0.75
N VAL A 164 41.25 -0.70 -1.47
CA VAL A 164 41.22 -0.81 -2.94
C VAL A 164 41.22 -2.28 -3.34
N VAL A 165 40.44 -2.63 -4.36
CA VAL A 165 40.40 -4.02 -4.85
C VAL A 165 41.71 -4.35 -5.56
N ARG A 166 42.32 -5.49 -5.19
CA ARG A 166 43.62 -5.92 -5.72
C ARG A 166 43.57 -6.09 -7.24
N GLY A 167 44.49 -5.43 -7.94
CA GLY A 167 44.61 -5.52 -9.40
C GLY A 167 43.60 -4.70 -10.19
N TYR A 168 42.80 -3.84 -9.52
CA TYR A 168 41.96 -2.84 -10.18
C TYR A 168 42.79 -1.63 -10.61
N ALA A 169 42.27 -0.86 -11.57
CA ALA A 169 42.98 0.33 -12.06
C ALA A 169 43.06 1.45 -11.01
N SER A 170 42.11 1.49 -10.06
CA SER A 170 42.07 2.43 -8.93
C SER A 170 43.29 2.29 -8.02
N GLU A 171 43.81 1.07 -7.83
CA GLU A 171 45.03 0.81 -7.05
C GLU A 171 46.23 1.55 -7.65
N SER A 172 46.52 1.34 -8.94
CA SER A 172 47.63 2.02 -9.63
C SER A 172 47.42 3.54 -9.75
N TYR A 173 46.17 3.99 -9.89
CA TYR A 173 45.83 5.41 -9.94
C TYR A 173 46.16 6.11 -8.61
N LEU A 174 45.67 5.57 -7.49
CA LEU A 174 45.89 6.16 -6.17
C LEU A 174 47.35 6.08 -5.74
N GLN A 175 48.08 5.00 -6.06
CA GLN A 175 49.52 4.91 -5.82
C GLN A 175 50.28 6.07 -6.50
N LYS A 176 49.87 6.46 -7.72
CA LYS A 176 50.52 7.54 -8.48
C LYS A 176 50.08 8.93 -8.03
N LYS A 177 48.77 9.13 -7.77
CA LYS A 177 48.19 10.45 -7.48
C LYS A 177 48.23 10.83 -6.00
N VAL A 178 48.10 9.85 -5.10
CA VAL A 178 48.04 10.05 -3.65
C VAL A 178 48.98 9.06 -2.95
N PRO A 179 50.31 9.14 -3.19
CA PRO A 179 51.27 8.15 -2.69
C PRO A 179 51.35 8.07 -1.15
N LYS A 180 50.84 9.10 -0.46
CA LYS A 180 50.77 9.15 1.01
C LYS A 180 49.56 8.40 1.60
N ALA A 181 48.62 7.90 0.78
CA ALA A 181 47.52 7.08 1.27
C ALA A 181 48.01 5.66 1.63
N LEU A 182 47.53 5.10 2.74
CA LEU A 182 47.85 3.74 3.16
C LEU A 182 46.89 2.77 2.49
N LEU A 183 47.26 2.25 1.32
CA LEU A 183 46.39 1.36 0.55
C LEU A 183 46.29 -0.04 1.19
N VAL A 184 45.06 -0.49 1.42
CA VAL A 184 44.73 -1.83 1.92
C VAL A 184 44.09 -2.62 0.78
N ALA A 185 44.79 -3.65 0.30
CA ALA A 185 44.32 -4.46 -0.82
C ALA A 185 43.23 -5.46 -0.35
N VAL A 186 42.02 -5.34 -0.89
CA VAL A 186 40.87 -6.22 -0.63
C VAL A 186 40.56 -7.12 -1.83
N ASN A 187 39.80 -8.20 -1.62
CA ASN A 187 39.53 -9.17 -2.68
C ASN A 187 38.35 -8.78 -3.59
N SER A 188 37.44 -7.94 -3.10
CA SER A 188 36.25 -7.43 -3.83
C SER A 188 35.74 -6.13 -3.21
N ASP A 189 34.89 -5.39 -3.92
CA ASP A 189 34.21 -4.20 -3.38
C ASP A 189 33.34 -4.55 -2.16
N LEU A 190 32.73 -5.74 -2.16
CA LEU A 190 31.96 -6.28 -1.04
C LEU A 190 32.83 -6.43 0.24
N ASP A 191 34.00 -7.05 0.11
CA ASP A 191 34.98 -7.19 1.20
C ASP A 191 35.44 -5.81 1.70
N GLY A 192 35.72 -4.89 0.77
CA GLY A 192 36.07 -3.50 1.09
C GLY A 192 34.97 -2.76 1.88
N LEU A 193 33.71 -2.89 1.47
CA LEU A 193 32.56 -2.26 2.13
C LEU A 193 32.35 -2.80 3.53
N GLN A 194 32.48 -4.12 3.72
CA GLN A 194 32.39 -4.75 5.02
C GLN A 194 33.50 -4.26 5.95
N GLN A 195 34.76 -4.25 5.49
CA GLN A 195 35.87 -3.74 6.28
C GLN A 195 35.70 -2.26 6.66
N LEU A 196 35.14 -1.44 5.76
CA LEU A 196 34.83 -0.04 6.02
C LEU A 196 33.73 0.11 7.07
N ALA A 197 32.67 -0.68 6.97
CA ALA A 197 31.55 -0.68 7.91
C ALA A 197 31.99 -1.07 9.33
N PHE A 198 32.90 -2.05 9.44
CA PHE A 198 33.47 -2.51 10.73
C PHE A 198 34.62 -1.64 11.27
N GLY A 199 34.97 -0.54 10.60
CA GLY A 199 36.02 0.36 11.11
C GLY A 199 37.46 -0.05 10.82
N LYS A 200 37.70 -1.13 10.05
CA LYS A 200 39.06 -1.63 9.75
C LYS A 200 39.83 -0.72 8.78
N VAL A 201 39.11 -0.01 7.91
CA VAL A 201 39.64 1.00 6.99
C VAL A 201 38.88 2.32 7.14
N ASP A 202 39.48 3.43 6.70
CA ASP A 202 38.90 4.78 6.81
C ASP A 202 38.04 5.15 5.60
N ALA A 203 38.41 4.65 4.42
CA ALA A 203 37.69 4.89 3.18
C ALA A 203 37.80 3.70 2.23
N LEU A 204 36.84 3.56 1.33
CA LEU A 204 36.89 2.67 0.17
C LEU A 204 36.77 3.50 -1.11
N VAL A 205 37.57 3.18 -2.13
CA VAL A 205 37.41 3.74 -3.47
C VAL A 205 36.83 2.66 -4.38
N SER A 206 35.60 2.89 -4.84
CA SER A 206 34.81 1.97 -5.65
C SER A 206 34.04 2.74 -6.73
N ASP A 207 33.48 2.01 -7.70
CA ASP A 207 32.40 2.52 -8.53
C ASP A 207 31.14 2.84 -7.69
N LEU A 208 30.44 3.93 -8.01
CA LEU A 208 29.21 4.34 -7.31
C LEU A 208 28.08 3.33 -7.47
N SER A 209 27.93 2.74 -8.66
CA SER A 209 26.82 1.80 -8.95
C SER A 209 27.01 0.51 -8.17
N VAL A 210 28.22 -0.05 -8.22
CA VAL A 210 28.62 -1.24 -7.46
C VAL A 210 28.50 -0.99 -5.96
N ALA A 211 28.94 0.18 -5.50
CA ALA A 211 28.86 0.55 -4.10
C ALA A 211 27.43 0.69 -3.61
N SER A 212 26.59 1.46 -4.33
CA SER A 212 25.18 1.68 -3.97
C SER A 212 24.45 0.36 -3.93
N TRP A 213 24.61 -0.47 -4.97
CA TRP A 213 23.97 -1.78 -5.03
C TRP A 213 24.35 -2.65 -3.83
N ASN A 214 25.64 -2.76 -3.49
CA ASN A 214 26.08 -3.57 -2.35
C ASN A 214 25.65 -2.97 -1.00
N ILE A 215 25.67 -1.64 -0.85
CA ILE A 215 25.20 -0.95 0.36
C ILE A 215 23.71 -1.21 0.58
N ASP A 216 22.90 -1.10 -0.47
CA ASP A 216 21.46 -1.32 -0.42
C ASP A 216 21.11 -2.79 -0.16
N GLN A 217 21.75 -3.71 -0.88
CA GLN A 217 21.50 -5.15 -0.74
C GLN A 217 21.87 -5.68 0.65
N LEU A 218 22.98 -5.20 1.23
CA LEU A 218 23.41 -5.62 2.57
C LEU A 218 22.84 -4.76 3.69
N GLY A 219 22.15 -3.66 3.37
CA GLY A 219 21.65 -2.71 4.36
C GLY A 219 22.77 -2.06 5.19
N LEU A 220 23.93 -1.78 4.59
CA LEU A 220 25.07 -1.09 5.24
C LEU A 220 24.76 0.40 5.42
N SER A 221 23.72 0.69 6.21
CA SER A 221 23.16 2.02 6.41
C SER A 221 24.11 2.99 7.10
N ASN A 222 25.18 2.48 7.71
CA ASN A 222 26.26 3.24 8.34
C ASN A 222 27.31 3.76 7.34
N LEU A 223 27.17 3.51 6.04
CA LEU A 223 28.07 4.00 4.99
C LEU A 223 27.45 5.14 4.19
N GLN A 224 28.29 6.00 3.61
CA GLN A 224 27.87 7.08 2.71
C GLN A 224 28.91 7.35 1.61
N ALA A 225 28.43 7.70 0.42
CA ALA A 225 29.23 8.35 -0.61
C ALA A 225 29.70 9.72 -0.11
N SER A 226 31.01 9.91 -0.03
CA SER A 226 31.62 11.08 0.62
C SER A 226 32.38 11.96 -0.35
N GLY A 227 32.58 11.58 -1.61
CA GLY A 227 33.23 12.39 -2.63
C GLY A 227 33.51 11.61 -3.89
N PHE A 228 33.95 12.27 -4.95
CA PHE A 228 34.33 11.64 -6.21
C PHE A 228 35.83 11.81 -6.45
N ILE A 229 36.45 10.84 -7.10
CA ILE A 229 37.84 10.98 -7.59
C ILE A 229 37.85 11.34 -9.07
N ASP A 230 38.90 12.01 -9.54
CA ASP A 230 39.05 12.40 -10.94
C ASP A 230 39.57 11.23 -11.79
N PHE A 231 38.89 10.10 -11.67
CA PHE A 231 39.11 8.87 -12.40
C PHE A 231 37.75 8.27 -12.73
N ARG A 232 37.47 8.06 -14.02
CA ARG A 232 36.22 7.43 -14.48
C ARG A 232 36.47 5.99 -14.88
N TRP A 233 35.54 5.11 -14.53
CA TRP A 233 35.52 3.74 -15.04
C TRP A 233 34.96 3.76 -16.45
N ASP A 234 35.84 3.59 -17.43
CA ASP A 234 35.50 3.50 -18.84
C ASP A 234 35.55 2.02 -19.21
N LEU A 235 34.42 1.34 -19.04
CA LEU A 235 34.32 -0.09 -19.30
C LEU A 235 34.38 -0.38 -20.80
N ARG A 236 35.26 -1.32 -21.14
CA ARG A 236 35.53 -1.81 -22.49
C ARG A 236 35.57 -3.33 -22.47
N PHE A 237 35.37 -3.93 -23.63
CA PHE A 237 35.70 -5.34 -23.80
C PHE A 237 37.20 -5.48 -24.07
N GLY A 238 37.84 -6.40 -23.35
CA GLY A 238 39.26 -6.75 -23.54
C GLY A 238 39.37 -7.98 -24.41
N ILE A 239 40.14 -7.91 -25.48
CA ILE A 239 40.26 -8.97 -26.48
C ILE A 239 41.73 -9.40 -26.55
N ARG A 240 41.96 -10.69 -26.78
CA ARG A 240 43.31 -11.21 -27.07
C ARG A 240 43.97 -10.45 -28.23
N ASN A 241 45.28 -10.23 -28.12
CA ASN A 241 46.00 -9.30 -29.01
C ASN A 241 46.21 -9.80 -30.44
N ASP A 242 46.05 -11.09 -30.68
CA ASP A 242 46.17 -11.76 -31.96
C ASP A 242 44.86 -11.79 -32.77
N TRP A 243 43.74 -11.27 -32.23
CA TRP A 243 42.44 -11.19 -32.92
C TRP A 243 41.96 -9.74 -33.17
N PRO A 244 42.65 -8.96 -34.02
CA PRO A 244 42.26 -7.59 -34.34
C PRO A 244 40.93 -7.49 -35.12
N GLU A 245 40.54 -8.53 -35.86
CA GLU A 245 39.25 -8.61 -36.55
C GLU A 245 38.08 -8.55 -35.56
N LEU A 246 38.17 -9.31 -34.45
CA LEU A 246 37.13 -9.31 -33.42
C LEU A 246 36.97 -7.92 -32.80
N GLN A 247 38.07 -7.20 -32.56
CA GLN A 247 38.03 -5.82 -32.05
C GLN A 247 37.30 -4.88 -33.01
N LYS A 248 37.61 -4.96 -34.31
CA LYS A 248 36.94 -4.13 -35.34
C LYS A 248 35.45 -4.43 -35.43
N ILE A 249 35.08 -5.72 -35.41
CA ILE A 249 33.68 -6.15 -35.46
C ILE A 249 32.91 -5.65 -34.24
N LEU A 250 33.45 -5.84 -33.03
CA LEU A 250 32.80 -5.41 -31.80
C LEU A 250 32.65 -3.88 -31.73
N ASN A 251 33.62 -3.11 -32.20
CA ASN A 251 33.48 -1.65 -32.29
C ASN A 251 32.32 -1.24 -33.20
N LYS A 252 32.24 -1.79 -34.43
CA LYS A 252 31.13 -1.51 -35.34
C LYS A 252 29.77 -1.91 -34.72
N ALA A 253 29.73 -3.06 -34.04
CA ALA A 253 28.52 -3.52 -33.39
C ALA A 253 28.09 -2.61 -32.24
N LEU A 254 29.03 -2.14 -31.41
CA LEU A 254 28.77 -1.21 -30.30
C LEU A 254 28.34 0.18 -30.78
N ASP A 255 28.93 0.66 -31.88
CA ASP A 255 28.60 1.95 -32.47
C ASP A 255 27.21 1.93 -33.15
N ALA A 256 26.78 0.76 -33.64
CA ALA A 256 25.46 0.55 -34.24
C ALA A 256 24.31 0.38 -33.21
N ILE A 257 24.60 0.32 -31.91
CA ILE A 257 23.57 0.28 -30.86
C ILE A 257 23.02 1.70 -30.62
N PRO A 258 21.70 1.95 -30.79
CA PRO A 258 21.06 3.22 -30.50
C PRO A 258 21.33 3.71 -29.08
N GLN A 259 21.43 5.03 -28.90
CA GLN A 259 21.63 5.62 -27.57
C GLN A 259 20.48 5.29 -26.61
N GLN A 260 19.25 5.23 -27.12
CA GLN A 260 18.07 4.86 -26.33
C GLN A 260 18.20 3.46 -25.72
N ASP A 261 18.65 2.47 -26.49
CA ASP A 261 18.88 1.10 -26.00
C ASP A 261 19.97 1.08 -24.92
N LYS A 262 21.05 1.86 -25.10
CA LYS A 262 22.13 2.00 -24.10
C LYS A 262 21.59 2.60 -22.79
N ASP A 263 20.77 3.62 -22.89
CA ASP A 263 20.16 4.30 -21.73
C ASP A 263 19.14 3.41 -21.02
N GLU A 264 18.40 2.58 -21.75
CA GLU A 264 17.47 1.60 -21.18
C GLU A 264 18.20 0.48 -20.44
N LEU A 265 19.24 -0.11 -21.04
CA LEU A 265 20.09 -1.11 -20.38
C LEU A 265 20.73 -0.54 -19.11
N PHE A 266 21.25 0.68 -19.18
CA PHE A 266 21.86 1.34 -18.02
C PHE A 266 20.83 1.59 -16.90
N ARG A 267 19.63 2.11 -17.23
CA ARG A 267 18.57 2.36 -16.26
C ARG A 267 18.05 1.08 -15.61
N HIS A 268 17.97 -0.02 -16.37
CA HIS A 268 17.51 -1.31 -15.87
C HIS A 268 18.38 -1.82 -14.70
N TRP A 269 19.70 -1.63 -14.78
CA TRP A 269 20.64 -2.18 -13.82
C TRP A 269 21.14 -1.20 -12.75
N VAL A 270 21.29 0.09 -13.09
CA VAL A 270 22.00 1.06 -12.23
C VAL A 270 21.08 1.98 -11.45
N GLY A 271 19.77 2.04 -11.75
CA GLY A 271 18.73 2.57 -10.85
C GLY A 271 18.85 4.04 -10.39
N LEU A 272 19.87 4.78 -10.80
CA LEU A 272 20.05 6.20 -10.50
C LEU A 272 19.45 7.01 -11.63
N SER A 273 18.18 7.38 -11.51
CA SER A 273 17.71 8.60 -12.15
C SER A 273 18.55 9.74 -11.57
N PRO A 274 19.36 10.49 -12.36
CA PRO A 274 19.65 11.83 -11.93
C PRO A 274 18.29 12.52 -11.83
N GLU A 275 17.89 12.92 -10.62
CA GLU A 275 16.92 14.00 -10.50
C GLU A 275 17.43 15.10 -11.42
N LYS A 276 16.74 15.34 -12.54
CA LYS A 276 17.06 16.50 -13.37
C LYS A 276 16.71 17.70 -12.48
N PRO A 277 17.67 18.50 -12.00
CA PRO A 277 17.30 19.77 -11.39
C PRO A 277 16.55 20.56 -12.47
N PHE A 278 15.36 21.06 -12.13
CA PHE A 278 14.54 21.87 -13.03
C PHE A 278 15.41 22.90 -13.76
N ASN A 279 15.32 22.91 -15.09
CA ASN A 279 16.14 23.79 -15.89
C ASN A 279 15.68 25.24 -15.65
N ARG A 280 16.61 26.18 -15.41
CA ARG A 280 16.26 27.60 -15.14
C ARG A 280 15.31 28.20 -16.18
N ARG A 281 15.41 27.74 -17.43
CA ARG A 281 14.51 28.11 -18.53
C ARG A 281 13.06 27.66 -18.30
N GLU A 282 12.84 26.47 -17.76
CA GLU A 282 11.49 25.93 -17.52
C GLU A 282 10.80 26.69 -16.39
N ILE A 283 11.53 27.03 -15.32
CA ILE A 283 11.02 27.86 -14.23
C ILE A 283 10.62 29.26 -14.74
N VAL A 284 11.44 29.86 -15.62
CA VAL A 284 11.13 31.17 -16.23
C VAL A 284 9.90 31.11 -17.12
N ILE A 285 9.73 30.04 -17.90
CA ILE A 285 8.54 29.85 -18.74
C ILE A 285 7.28 29.71 -17.88
N VAL A 286 7.32 28.88 -16.84
CA VAL A 286 6.19 28.71 -15.91
C VAL A 286 5.85 30.03 -15.21
N ALA A 287 6.86 30.79 -14.77
CA ALA A 287 6.65 32.10 -14.15
C ALA A 287 6.03 33.13 -15.11
N LEU A 288 6.44 33.14 -16.39
CA LEU A 288 5.86 34.01 -17.42
C LEU A 288 4.40 33.66 -17.71
N VAL A 289 4.06 32.38 -17.77
CA VAL A 289 2.67 31.92 -17.98
C VAL A 289 1.79 32.33 -16.80
N LEU A 290 2.25 32.10 -15.56
CA LEU A 290 1.52 32.52 -14.36
C LEU A 290 1.34 34.05 -14.31
N GLY A 291 2.36 34.82 -14.70
CA GLY A 291 2.27 36.28 -14.80
C GLY A 291 1.24 36.78 -15.82
N LEU A 292 1.17 36.13 -16.99
CA LEU A 292 0.18 36.47 -18.02
C LEU A 292 -1.25 36.16 -17.57
N CYS A 293 -1.47 35.01 -16.91
CA CYS A 293 -2.78 34.65 -16.36
C CYS A 293 -3.25 35.67 -15.31
N LEU A 294 -2.35 36.16 -14.45
CA LEU A 294 -2.67 37.16 -13.44
C LEU A 294 -3.06 38.52 -14.05
N LEU A 295 -2.34 38.96 -15.09
CA LEU A 295 -2.67 40.19 -15.84
C LEU A 295 -4.05 40.10 -16.51
N LEU A 296 -4.38 38.94 -17.08
CA LEU A 296 -5.67 38.73 -17.73
C LEU A 296 -6.83 38.77 -16.71
N MET A 297 -6.64 38.15 -15.54
CA MET A 297 -7.62 38.22 -14.44
C MET A 297 -7.82 39.64 -13.93
N LEU A 298 -6.75 40.44 -13.81
CA LEU A 298 -6.84 41.85 -13.42
C LEU A 298 -7.60 42.69 -14.45
N ALA A 299 -7.33 42.49 -15.75
CA ALA A 299 -8.02 43.20 -16.83
C ALA A 299 -9.53 42.89 -16.85
N ILE A 300 -9.90 41.62 -16.68
CA ILE A 300 -11.32 41.20 -16.58
C ILE A 300 -11.99 41.82 -15.35
N GLY A 301 -11.30 41.83 -14.20
CA GLY A 301 -11.81 42.44 -12.97
C GLY A 301 -12.05 43.95 -13.10
N LEU A 302 -11.14 44.66 -13.77
CA LEU A 302 -11.26 46.10 -14.06
C LEU A 302 -12.40 46.38 -15.05
N TRP A 303 -12.52 45.58 -16.11
CA TRP A 303 -13.60 45.67 -17.09
C TRP A 303 -14.98 45.49 -16.43
N ASN A 304 -15.13 44.44 -15.60
CA ASN A 304 -16.37 44.18 -14.87
C ASN A 304 -16.73 45.32 -13.90
N ARG A 305 -15.73 45.90 -13.22
CA ARG A 305 -15.96 47.08 -12.36
C ARG A 305 -16.36 48.32 -13.14
N MET A 306 -15.79 48.53 -14.32
CA MET A 306 -16.14 49.67 -15.17
C MET A 306 -17.56 49.54 -15.73
N LEU A 307 -17.93 48.33 -16.19
CA LEU A 307 -19.27 48.02 -16.68
C LEU A 307 -20.34 48.21 -15.60
N GLY A 308 -20.08 47.76 -14.37
CA GLY A 308 -21.00 47.93 -13.25
C GLY A 308 -21.25 49.40 -12.84
N ARG A 309 -20.30 50.31 -13.12
CA ARG A 309 -20.48 51.74 -12.86
C ARG A 309 -21.38 52.41 -13.89
N GLU A 310 -21.29 51.99 -15.15
CA GLU A 310 -22.09 52.55 -16.24
C GLU A 310 -23.56 52.16 -16.12
N VAL A 311 -23.83 50.88 -15.80
CA VAL A 311 -25.19 50.38 -15.60
C VAL A 311 -25.90 51.16 -14.49
N ARG A 312 -25.25 51.40 -13.34
CA ARG A 312 -25.84 52.13 -12.21
C ARG A 312 -26.19 53.58 -12.53
N ARG A 313 -25.42 54.25 -13.40
CA ARG A 313 -25.71 55.64 -13.80
C ARG A 313 -26.98 55.73 -14.64
N GLN A 314 -27.21 54.77 -15.53
CA GLN A 314 -28.40 54.75 -16.39
C GLN A 314 -29.67 54.38 -15.61
N THR A 315 -29.58 53.51 -14.59
CA THR A 315 -30.73 53.11 -13.78
C THR A 315 -31.30 54.26 -12.95
N LEU A 316 -30.44 55.14 -12.43
CA LEU A 316 -30.87 56.24 -11.54
C LEU A 316 -31.59 57.38 -12.30
N ALA A 317 -31.16 57.65 -13.54
CA ALA A 317 -31.75 58.71 -14.37
C ALA A 317 -33.16 58.37 -14.86
N LEU A 318 -33.45 57.07 -15.08
CA LEU A 318 -34.75 56.60 -15.51
C LEU A 318 -35.80 56.64 -14.38
N GLN A 319 -35.37 56.42 -13.13
CA GLN A 319 -36.25 56.42 -11.95
C GLN A 319 -36.82 57.81 -11.62
N GLN A 320 -36.04 58.87 -11.81
CA GLN A 320 -36.45 60.23 -11.46
C GLN A 320 -37.43 60.87 -12.47
N ALA A 321 -37.44 60.40 -13.71
CA ALA A 321 -38.38 60.87 -14.74
C ALA A 321 -39.78 60.26 -14.56
N LEU A 322 -39.85 59.03 -14.03
CA LEU A 322 -41.10 58.26 -13.86
C LEU A 322 -41.96 58.73 -12.67
N GLU A 323 -41.34 59.30 -11.63
CA GLU A 323 -42.03 59.75 -10.41
C GLU A 323 -42.87 61.02 -10.60
N ARG A 324 -42.49 61.91 -11.52
CA ARG A 324 -43.17 63.21 -11.71
C ARG A 324 -44.48 63.11 -12.49
N GLU A 325 -44.62 62.11 -13.36
CA GLU A 325 -45.83 61.89 -14.16
C GLU A 325 -46.93 61.14 -13.37
N ARG A 326 -46.53 60.38 -12.34
CA ARG A 326 -47.41 59.48 -11.58
C ARG A 326 -48.28 60.19 -10.52
N ASN A 327 -47.82 61.34 -10.02
CA ASN A 327 -48.45 62.03 -8.87
C ASN A 327 -49.64 62.92 -9.24
N ALA A 328 -49.79 63.33 -10.51
CA ALA A 328 -50.88 64.22 -10.92
C ALA A 328 -52.14 63.48 -11.42
N ARG A 329 -52.02 62.18 -11.76
CA ARG A 329 -53.11 61.37 -12.33
C ARG A 329 -53.83 60.52 -11.27
N THR A 330 -53.24 60.37 -10.08
CA THR A 330 -53.65 59.42 -9.04
C THR A 330 -54.75 59.92 -8.11
N GLU A 331 -54.96 61.23 -7.97
CA GLU A 331 -55.87 61.76 -6.95
C GLU A 331 -57.36 61.67 -7.34
N ALA A 332 -57.66 61.70 -8.66
CA ALA A 332 -59.05 61.66 -9.16
C ALA A 332 -59.58 60.23 -9.39
N ASP A 333 -58.71 59.28 -9.78
CA ASP A 333 -59.08 57.86 -9.97
C ASP A 333 -59.03 57.05 -8.65
N SER A 334 -58.41 57.61 -7.60
CA SER A 334 -58.08 56.92 -6.33
C SER A 334 -59.28 56.47 -5.50
N LYS A 335 -60.49 57.03 -5.63
CA LYS A 335 -61.62 56.59 -4.79
C LYS A 335 -62.37 55.38 -5.34
N GLU A 336 -62.43 55.23 -6.65
CA GLU A 336 -63.16 54.15 -7.31
C GLU A 336 -62.24 52.96 -7.65
N ALA A 337 -60.95 53.25 -7.92
CA ALA A 337 -59.91 52.24 -8.04
C ALA A 337 -59.58 51.57 -6.69
N GLN A 338 -59.56 52.31 -5.57
CA GLN A 338 -59.14 51.78 -4.25
C GLN A 338 -60.02 50.62 -3.75
N LEU A 339 -61.31 50.56 -4.08
CA LEU A 339 -62.18 49.42 -3.71
C LEU A 339 -61.96 48.18 -4.57
N ARG A 340 -61.59 48.32 -5.84
CA ARG A 340 -61.23 47.19 -6.73
C ARG A 340 -59.77 46.75 -6.51
N GLU A 341 -58.90 47.70 -6.18
CA GLU A 341 -57.50 47.47 -5.81
C GLU A 341 -57.37 46.69 -4.50
N LEU A 342 -58.26 46.93 -3.52
CA LEU A 342 -58.25 46.17 -2.27
C LEU A 342 -58.48 44.66 -2.46
N THR A 343 -59.31 44.26 -3.42
CA THR A 343 -59.54 42.84 -3.74
C THR A 343 -58.53 42.29 -4.75
N ASP A 344 -58.05 43.11 -5.69
CA ASP A 344 -57.02 42.71 -6.67
C ASP A 344 -55.63 42.54 -6.05
N ASN A 345 -55.33 43.22 -4.93
CA ASN A 345 -54.08 43.06 -4.18
C ASN A 345 -54.13 41.91 -3.15
N LEU A 346 -55.26 41.21 -2.99
CA LEU A 346 -55.29 40.03 -2.14
C LEU A 346 -54.55 38.89 -2.85
N PRO A 347 -53.61 38.20 -2.16
CA PRO A 347 -52.88 37.06 -2.73
C PRO A 347 -53.76 35.81 -2.95
N GLN A 348 -55.07 35.93 -2.73
CA GLN A 348 -56.06 34.86 -2.85
C GLN A 348 -57.05 35.21 -3.96
N THR A 349 -57.49 34.20 -4.69
CA THR A 349 -58.53 34.35 -5.70
C THR A 349 -59.86 34.62 -5.00
N VAL A 350 -60.48 35.76 -5.29
CA VAL A 350 -61.80 36.14 -4.78
C VAL A 350 -62.80 36.10 -5.92
N PHE A 351 -63.95 35.45 -5.69
CA PHE A 351 -65.03 35.40 -6.66
C PHE A 351 -66.38 35.68 -6.00
N GLU A 352 -67.31 36.21 -6.79
CA GLU A 352 -68.73 36.24 -6.45
C GLU A 352 -69.54 35.55 -7.53
N THR A 353 -70.65 34.95 -7.14
CA THR A 353 -71.62 34.33 -8.05
C THR A 353 -73.02 34.84 -7.78
N ASP A 354 -73.92 34.66 -8.73
CA ASP A 354 -75.36 34.71 -8.48
C ASP A 354 -75.85 33.42 -7.78
N CYS A 355 -77.16 33.33 -7.51
CA CYS A 355 -77.79 32.18 -6.86
C CYS A 355 -77.75 30.88 -7.71
N ASP A 356 -77.50 30.99 -9.02
CA ASP A 356 -77.39 29.86 -9.94
C ASP A 356 -75.91 29.44 -10.17
N GLY A 357 -74.97 30.05 -9.43
CA GLY A 357 -73.54 29.75 -9.51
C GLY A 357 -72.83 30.37 -10.72
N ARG A 358 -73.43 31.32 -11.44
CA ARG A 358 -72.74 32.09 -12.49
C ARG A 358 -71.83 33.11 -11.86
N ILE A 359 -70.60 33.21 -12.34
CA ILE A 359 -69.60 34.09 -11.74
C ILE A 359 -69.89 35.53 -12.15
N THR A 360 -70.23 36.37 -11.17
CA THR A 360 -70.58 37.78 -11.36
C THR A 360 -69.38 38.70 -11.11
N TYR A 361 -68.39 38.24 -10.36
CA TYR A 361 -67.18 38.99 -10.08
C TYR A 361 -65.98 38.07 -9.85
N VAL A 362 -64.80 38.50 -10.29
CA VAL A 362 -63.50 37.94 -9.89
C VAL A 362 -62.45 39.04 -9.76
N ASN A 363 -61.49 38.84 -8.86
CA ASN A 363 -60.29 39.67 -8.79
C ASN A 363 -59.24 39.25 -9.84
N ASN A 364 -58.21 40.07 -10.06
CA ASN A 364 -57.15 39.80 -11.04
C ASN A 364 -56.35 38.53 -10.71
N GLN A 365 -56.20 38.21 -9.42
CA GLN A 365 -55.55 36.97 -8.99
C GLN A 365 -56.24 35.72 -9.57
N ALA A 366 -57.56 35.75 -9.76
CA ALA A 366 -58.31 34.66 -10.39
C ALA A 366 -57.88 34.43 -11.85
N LEU A 367 -57.59 35.51 -12.59
CA LEU A 367 -57.17 35.47 -14.00
C LEU A 367 -55.76 34.90 -14.12
N GLU A 368 -54.84 35.44 -13.32
CA GLU A 368 -53.44 35.00 -13.29
C GLU A 368 -53.32 33.55 -12.82
N TRP A 369 -54.09 33.17 -11.79
CA TRP A 369 -54.03 31.83 -11.21
C TRP A 369 -54.67 30.77 -12.12
N SER A 370 -55.81 31.08 -12.74
CA SER A 370 -56.57 30.11 -13.56
C SER A 370 -56.15 30.07 -15.04
N GLY A 371 -55.55 31.15 -15.55
CA GLY A 371 -55.18 31.32 -16.95
C GLY A 371 -56.34 31.65 -17.89
N TYR A 372 -57.58 31.72 -17.38
CA TYR A 372 -58.75 32.10 -18.18
C TYR A 372 -58.88 33.62 -18.30
N SER A 373 -59.42 34.09 -19.41
CA SER A 373 -59.76 35.50 -19.58
C SER A 373 -60.96 35.87 -18.69
N ARG A 374 -61.07 37.16 -18.33
CA ARG A 374 -62.15 37.64 -17.46
C ARG A 374 -63.51 37.39 -18.10
N GLU A 375 -63.62 37.54 -19.41
CA GLU A 375 -64.83 37.28 -20.19
C GLU A 375 -65.22 35.80 -20.13
N GLN A 376 -64.24 34.90 -20.26
CA GLN A 376 -64.48 33.46 -20.15
C GLN A 376 -65.01 33.11 -18.77
N ILE A 377 -64.38 33.60 -17.70
CA ILE A 377 -64.81 33.34 -16.31
C ILE A 377 -66.21 33.88 -16.05
N LEU A 378 -66.50 35.14 -16.39
CA LEU A 378 -67.79 35.77 -16.11
C LEU A 378 -68.95 35.21 -16.96
N SER A 379 -68.64 34.57 -18.09
CA SER A 379 -69.65 33.91 -18.93
C SER A 379 -70.03 32.49 -18.47
N SER A 380 -69.27 31.93 -17.53
CA SER A 380 -69.36 30.53 -17.08
C SER A 380 -69.92 30.38 -15.67
N ARG A 381 -70.26 29.13 -15.31
CA ARG A 381 -70.62 28.74 -13.95
C ARG A 381 -69.40 28.20 -13.22
N ILE A 382 -69.37 28.32 -11.89
CA ILE A 382 -68.25 27.81 -11.08
C ILE A 382 -67.99 26.31 -11.25
N GLN A 383 -69.01 25.52 -11.57
CA GLN A 383 -68.90 24.08 -11.84
C GLN A 383 -68.16 23.77 -13.15
N ASP A 384 -68.15 24.68 -14.12
CA ASP A 384 -67.52 24.45 -15.42
C ASP A 384 -65.99 24.40 -15.31
N PHE A 385 -65.44 25.01 -14.26
CA PHE A 385 -64.00 25.04 -13.96
C PHE A 385 -63.55 23.92 -13.03
N GLN A 386 -64.42 22.95 -12.73
CA GLN A 386 -64.18 21.94 -11.72
C GLN A 386 -64.07 20.56 -12.38
N HIS A 387 -63.28 19.66 -11.78
CA HIS A 387 -63.14 18.30 -12.29
C HIS A 387 -64.52 17.63 -12.46
N PRO A 388 -64.80 16.91 -13.57
CA PRO A 388 -66.13 16.34 -13.86
C PRO A 388 -66.77 15.55 -12.71
N ASP A 389 -65.97 14.73 -12.02
CA ASP A 389 -66.41 13.96 -10.83
C ASP A 389 -66.90 14.83 -9.66
N ASP A 390 -66.44 16.08 -9.57
CA ASP A 390 -66.73 17.00 -8.48
C ASP A 390 -67.90 17.96 -8.82
N GLN A 391 -68.33 18.04 -10.08
CA GLN A 391 -69.40 18.96 -10.55
C GLN A 391 -70.78 18.73 -9.91
N PRO A 392 -71.32 17.48 -9.82
CA PRO A 392 -72.63 17.25 -9.20
C PRO A 392 -72.67 17.62 -7.71
N ARG A 393 -71.53 17.46 -7.02
CA ARG A 393 -71.37 17.80 -5.60
C ARG A 393 -71.37 19.30 -5.34
N ILE A 394 -71.00 20.11 -6.35
CA ILE A 394 -70.95 21.57 -6.24
C ILE A 394 -72.37 22.16 -6.28
N GLU A 395 -73.25 21.66 -7.16
CA GLU A 395 -74.63 22.14 -7.24
C GLU A 395 -75.40 21.93 -5.93
N GLU A 396 -75.23 20.75 -5.30
CA GLU A 396 -75.79 20.47 -3.99
C GLU A 396 -75.19 21.39 -2.92
N ARG A 397 -73.89 21.65 -3.00
CA ARG A 397 -73.18 22.52 -2.06
C ARG A 397 -73.61 23.99 -2.17
N ILE A 398 -73.87 24.51 -3.37
CA ILE A 398 -74.38 25.87 -3.59
C ILE A 398 -75.71 26.05 -2.87
N LYS A 399 -76.63 25.08 -2.97
CA LYS A 399 -77.93 25.11 -2.27
C LYS A 399 -77.77 25.17 -0.76
N VAL A 400 -76.86 24.36 -0.20
CA VAL A 400 -76.54 24.36 1.24
C VAL A 400 -75.93 25.70 1.68
N LEU A 401 -75.04 26.27 0.88
CA LEU A 401 -74.39 27.55 1.17
C LEU A 401 -75.35 28.75 1.12
N LEU A 402 -76.32 28.74 0.19
CA LEU A 402 -77.35 29.77 0.07
C LEU A 402 -78.36 29.75 1.22
N ASN A 403 -78.59 28.58 1.83
CA ASN A 403 -79.41 28.44 3.03
C ASN A 403 -78.67 28.85 4.32
N GLY A 404 -77.35 29.07 4.25
CA GLY A 404 -76.53 29.53 5.38
C GLY A 404 -75.98 28.42 6.28
N ASP A 405 -76.12 27.15 5.90
CA ASP A 405 -75.95 26.01 6.83
C ASP A 405 -74.52 25.48 6.99
N ASP A 406 -73.52 25.89 6.17
CA ASP A 406 -72.13 25.44 6.35
C ASP A 406 -71.09 26.28 5.58
N ALA A 407 -70.24 27.03 6.29
CA ALA A 407 -69.16 27.86 5.71
C ALA A 407 -67.76 27.21 5.75
N THR A 408 -67.66 25.90 5.96
CA THR A 408 -66.36 25.20 5.98
C THR A 408 -65.74 25.11 4.59
N GLY A 409 -64.41 25.32 4.53
CA GLY A 409 -63.63 25.20 3.30
C GLY A 409 -63.52 23.75 2.87
N ARG A 410 -63.67 23.49 1.57
CA ARG A 410 -63.56 22.14 0.98
C ARG A 410 -62.55 22.09 -0.15
N LEU A 411 -61.90 20.94 -0.26
CA LEU A 411 -60.88 20.68 -1.27
C LEU A 411 -61.56 20.36 -2.59
N TYR A 412 -61.14 21.04 -3.64
CA TYR A 412 -61.62 20.85 -5.00
C TYR A 412 -60.45 20.80 -5.99
N ARG A 413 -60.66 20.09 -7.10
CA ARG A 413 -59.74 20.04 -8.23
C ARG A 413 -60.24 20.99 -9.32
N ILE A 414 -59.52 22.08 -9.50
CA ILE A 414 -59.85 23.14 -10.43
C ILE A 414 -59.11 22.93 -11.74
N CYS A 415 -59.83 22.93 -12.85
CA CYS A 415 -59.28 22.89 -14.19
C CYS A 415 -58.80 24.29 -14.58
N LEU A 416 -57.57 24.39 -15.06
CA LEU A 416 -56.98 25.60 -15.60
C LEU A 416 -57.22 25.71 -17.11
N ALA A 417 -57.00 26.90 -17.69
CA ALA A 417 -57.18 27.14 -19.12
C ALA A 417 -56.30 26.27 -20.03
N ASP A 418 -55.19 25.76 -19.52
CA ASP A 418 -54.30 24.83 -20.21
C ASP A 418 -54.69 23.35 -20.08
N GLY A 419 -55.80 23.06 -19.40
CA GLY A 419 -56.34 21.72 -19.18
C GLY A 419 -55.74 20.96 -18.00
N ARG A 420 -54.79 21.54 -17.24
CA ARG A 420 -54.26 20.92 -16.02
C ARG A 420 -55.18 21.14 -14.84
N PHE A 421 -55.14 20.22 -13.87
CA PHE A 421 -55.87 20.37 -12.61
C PHE A 421 -54.96 20.84 -11.48
N ARG A 422 -55.43 21.80 -10.66
CA ARG A 422 -54.79 22.21 -9.39
C ARG A 422 -55.72 21.99 -8.21
N ASN A 423 -55.13 21.65 -7.07
CA ASN A 423 -55.85 21.46 -5.82
C ASN A 423 -56.05 22.82 -5.14
N ALA A 424 -57.29 23.17 -4.84
CA ALA A 424 -57.62 24.40 -4.14
C ALA A 424 -58.65 24.18 -3.04
N LEU A 425 -58.47 24.89 -1.93
CA LEU A 425 -59.42 24.92 -0.82
C LEU A 425 -60.34 26.13 -1.01
N ILE A 426 -61.63 25.88 -1.18
CA ILE A 426 -62.63 26.93 -1.45
C ILE A 426 -63.48 27.16 -0.21
N TYR A 427 -63.53 28.42 0.24
CA TYR A 427 -64.44 28.91 1.27
C TYR A 427 -65.46 29.83 0.61
N ALA A 428 -66.75 29.63 0.86
CA ALA A 428 -67.80 30.48 0.31
C ALA A 428 -68.86 30.80 1.36
N ARG A 429 -69.52 31.95 1.21
CA ARG A 429 -70.66 32.40 2.03
C ARG A 429 -71.69 33.10 1.16
N ALA A 430 -72.96 33.04 1.55
CA ALA A 430 -74.02 33.74 0.85
C ALA A 430 -73.96 35.27 1.01
N ILE A 431 -74.11 35.98 -0.10
CA ILE A 431 -74.32 37.43 -0.16
C ILE A 431 -75.82 37.68 -0.03
N HIS A 432 -76.22 38.56 0.87
CA HIS A 432 -77.62 38.90 1.11
C HIS A 432 -77.91 40.35 0.73
N SER A 433 -79.03 40.60 0.06
CA SER A 433 -79.59 41.94 -0.15
C SER A 433 -80.94 42.00 0.56
N GLY A 434 -80.99 42.68 1.71
CA GLY A 434 -82.09 42.53 2.67
C GLY A 434 -82.11 41.11 3.26
N ASN A 435 -83.28 40.46 3.28
CA ASN A 435 -83.47 39.11 3.84
C ASN A 435 -83.46 37.99 2.78
N LYS A 436 -82.96 38.26 1.57
CA LYS A 436 -82.87 37.28 0.47
C LYS A 436 -81.41 37.06 0.04
N PRO A 437 -80.96 35.82 -0.13
CA PRO A 437 -79.67 35.55 -0.73
C PRO A 437 -79.71 35.97 -2.21
N VAL A 438 -78.68 36.69 -2.64
CA VAL A 438 -78.52 37.19 -4.01
C VAL A 438 -77.30 36.58 -4.71
N GLY A 439 -76.51 35.77 -4.00
CA GLY A 439 -75.31 35.17 -4.55
C GLY A 439 -74.41 34.50 -3.51
N LEU A 440 -73.24 34.05 -3.94
CA LEU A 440 -72.17 33.57 -3.06
C LEU A 440 -70.93 34.44 -3.24
N ARG A 441 -70.20 34.73 -2.16
CA ARG A 441 -68.85 35.27 -2.19
C ARG A 441 -67.91 34.21 -1.66
N GLY A 442 -66.88 33.88 -2.43
CA GLY A 442 -65.90 32.88 -2.04
C GLY A 442 -64.46 33.33 -2.26
N ILE A 443 -63.58 32.69 -1.51
CA ILE A 443 -62.14 32.74 -1.70
C ILE A 443 -61.62 31.34 -2.04
N LEU A 444 -60.65 31.29 -2.93
CA LEU A 444 -59.95 30.08 -3.33
C LEU A 444 -58.50 30.22 -2.86
N VAL A 445 -58.06 29.27 -2.03
CA VAL A 445 -56.70 29.18 -1.51
C VAL A 445 -55.98 28.01 -2.19
N ASP A 446 -54.91 28.31 -2.92
CA ASP A 446 -54.02 27.30 -3.48
C ASP A 446 -53.26 26.59 -2.35
N ILE A 447 -53.29 25.27 -2.32
CA ILE A 447 -52.58 24.46 -1.32
C ILE A 447 -51.38 23.71 -1.91
N THR A 448 -51.02 23.97 -3.17
CA THR A 448 -49.93 23.28 -3.89
C THR A 448 -48.59 23.50 -3.20
N GLU A 449 -48.25 24.74 -2.81
CA GLU A 449 -46.99 25.04 -2.10
C GLU A 449 -46.89 24.32 -0.75
N ARG A 450 -48.01 24.21 -0.01
CA ARG A 450 -48.03 23.48 1.27
C ARG A 450 -47.80 21.98 1.07
N GLN A 451 -48.44 21.38 0.07
CA GLN A 451 -48.23 19.96 -0.24
C GLN A 451 -46.81 19.71 -0.76
N GLN A 452 -46.22 20.65 -1.51
CA GLN A 452 -44.82 20.59 -1.94
C GLN A 452 -43.87 20.68 -0.74
N ALA A 453 -44.10 21.59 0.21
CA ALA A 453 -43.28 21.70 1.42
C ALA A 453 -43.33 20.45 2.31
N GLU A 454 -44.50 19.82 2.45
CA GLU A 454 -44.64 18.54 3.19
C GLU A 454 -43.90 17.39 2.47
N GLN A 455 -43.96 17.36 1.14
CA GLN A 455 -43.23 16.37 0.34
C GLN A 455 -41.71 16.61 0.38
N GLU A 456 -41.25 17.86 0.25
CA GLU A 456 -39.84 18.24 0.37
C GLU A 456 -39.27 17.88 1.74
N LEU A 457 -40.05 18.10 2.81
CA LEU A 457 -39.66 17.69 4.15
C LEU A 457 -39.47 16.16 4.24
N ARG A 458 -40.43 15.40 3.70
CA ARG A 458 -40.34 13.93 3.67
C ARG A 458 -39.14 13.44 2.86
N GLU A 459 -38.92 14.00 1.67
CA GLU A 459 -37.77 13.68 0.83
C GLU A 459 -36.44 14.07 1.50
N SER A 460 -36.42 15.17 2.24
CA SER A 460 -35.25 15.57 3.03
C SER A 460 -34.98 14.62 4.20
N GLU A 461 -36.02 14.14 4.90
CA GLU A 461 -35.89 13.14 5.97
C GLU A 461 -35.39 11.80 5.43
N GLU A 462 -35.96 11.31 4.33
CA GLU A 462 -35.54 10.08 3.66
C GLU A 462 -34.08 10.20 3.20
N ARG A 463 -33.71 11.31 2.56
CA ARG A 463 -32.33 11.60 2.15
C ARG A 463 -31.36 11.64 3.33
N PHE A 464 -31.74 12.24 4.46
CA PHE A 464 -30.91 12.23 5.66
C PHE A 464 -30.69 10.79 6.18
N ARG A 465 -31.74 9.98 6.27
CA ARG A 465 -31.62 8.57 6.73
C ARG A 465 -30.72 7.75 5.80
N GLU A 466 -30.81 7.94 4.50
CA GLU A 466 -29.95 7.27 3.53
C GLU A 466 -28.49 7.67 3.70
N ILE A 467 -28.18 8.97 3.78
CA ILE A 467 -26.81 9.47 3.97
C ILE A 467 -26.23 8.97 5.30
N PHE A 468 -27.01 9.06 6.37
CA PHE A 468 -26.59 8.65 7.71
C PHE A 468 -26.27 7.14 7.79
N ASN A 469 -27.02 6.30 7.06
CA ASN A 469 -26.82 4.85 7.02
C ASN A 469 -25.83 4.37 5.96
N ALA A 470 -25.56 5.15 4.91
CA ALA A 470 -24.62 4.80 3.85
C ALA A 470 -23.15 4.96 4.27
N THR A 471 -22.86 5.56 5.44
CA THR A 471 -21.49 5.75 5.91
C THR A 471 -20.85 4.43 6.35
N THR A 472 -19.60 4.21 5.98
CA THR A 472 -18.83 3.03 6.39
C THR A 472 -18.32 3.10 7.83
N GLU A 473 -18.47 4.24 8.49
CA GLU A 473 -18.20 4.43 9.91
C GLU A 473 -19.48 4.24 10.74
N ALA A 474 -19.32 3.69 11.94
CA ALA A 474 -20.39 3.65 12.92
C ALA A 474 -20.56 5.07 13.50
N LEU A 475 -21.76 5.63 13.36
CA LEU A 475 -22.08 6.96 13.86
C LEU A 475 -22.98 6.82 15.08
N PHE A 476 -22.64 7.54 16.14
CA PHE A 476 -23.48 7.73 17.32
C PHE A 476 -23.72 9.22 17.54
N ILE A 477 -24.96 9.57 17.88
CA ILE A 477 -25.33 10.91 18.33
C ILE A 477 -25.57 10.79 19.83
N HIS A 478 -24.75 11.47 20.62
CA HIS A 478 -24.89 11.51 22.06
C HIS A 478 -25.46 12.85 22.52
N ASN A 479 -26.16 12.84 23.64
CA ASN A 479 -26.45 14.06 24.38
C ASN A 479 -25.15 14.62 24.98
N ALA A 480 -24.90 15.91 24.78
CA ALA A 480 -23.67 16.54 25.23
C ALA A 480 -23.53 16.62 26.77
N GLU A 481 -24.63 16.59 27.52
CA GLU A 481 -24.61 16.74 28.99
C GLU A 481 -24.36 15.43 29.75
N ASP A 482 -25.04 14.35 29.36
CA ASP A 482 -25.02 13.06 30.07
C ASP A 482 -24.41 11.90 29.27
N GLY A 483 -24.03 12.14 28.00
CA GLY A 483 -23.36 11.17 27.14
C GLY A 483 -24.25 10.03 26.65
N ARG A 484 -25.57 10.08 26.92
CA ARG A 484 -26.52 9.06 26.45
C ARG A 484 -26.63 9.05 24.94
N ILE A 485 -26.74 7.86 24.36
CA ILE A 485 -26.93 7.68 22.92
C ILE A 485 -28.37 8.07 22.57
N LEU A 486 -28.52 9.10 21.74
CA LEU A 486 -29.78 9.60 21.20
C LEU A 486 -30.15 8.90 19.88
N ASP A 487 -29.14 8.65 19.04
CA ASP A 487 -29.31 7.99 17.75
C ASP A 487 -28.01 7.28 17.32
N LEU A 488 -28.12 6.34 16.39
CA LEU A 488 -27.02 5.60 15.78
C LEU A 488 -27.38 5.12 14.37
N ASN A 489 -26.39 4.96 13.49
CA ASN A 489 -26.62 4.46 12.14
C ASN A 489 -26.57 2.93 12.04
N HIS A 490 -26.99 2.39 10.90
CA HIS A 490 -26.99 0.94 10.67
C HIS A 490 -25.60 0.29 10.81
N THR A 491 -24.53 1.01 10.43
CA THR A 491 -23.16 0.52 10.58
C THR A 491 -22.77 0.29 12.04
N ALA A 492 -23.27 1.10 12.97
CA ALA A 492 -23.07 0.89 14.41
C ALA A 492 -23.71 -0.42 14.90
N GLU A 493 -24.89 -0.79 14.38
CA GLU A 493 -25.56 -2.06 14.70
C GLU A 493 -24.71 -3.27 14.27
N ILE A 494 -24.20 -3.23 13.04
CA ILE A 494 -23.33 -4.28 12.50
C ILE A 494 -22.03 -4.36 13.29
N MET A 495 -21.36 -3.22 13.52
CA MET A 495 -20.06 -3.17 14.19
C MET A 495 -20.16 -3.67 15.63
N TYR A 496 -21.13 -3.23 16.41
CA TYR A 496 -21.26 -3.63 17.82
C TYR A 496 -22.05 -4.93 18.03
N ARG A 497 -22.53 -5.56 16.95
CA ARG A 497 -23.32 -6.80 16.93
C ARG A 497 -24.55 -6.71 17.83
N GLY A 498 -25.26 -5.60 17.73
CA GLY A 498 -26.41 -5.28 18.56
C GLY A 498 -27.56 -4.74 17.74
N ASN A 499 -28.80 -4.97 18.19
CA ASN A 499 -29.93 -4.28 17.61
C ASN A 499 -29.98 -2.82 18.09
N ARG A 500 -30.67 -1.96 17.32
CA ARG A 500 -30.81 -0.53 17.63
C ARG A 500 -31.26 -0.24 19.06
N GLN A 501 -32.25 -0.97 19.58
CA GLN A 501 -32.78 -0.73 20.93
C GLN A 501 -31.75 -1.06 22.02
N GLN A 502 -30.99 -2.13 21.86
CA GLN A 502 -29.92 -2.52 22.79
C GLN A 502 -28.82 -1.46 22.82
N LEU A 503 -28.40 -0.95 21.66
CA LEU A 503 -27.35 0.06 21.58
C LEU A 503 -27.83 1.43 22.09
N LEU A 504 -29.08 1.83 21.84
CA LEU A 504 -29.65 3.06 22.42
C LEU A 504 -29.78 2.99 23.95
N ALA A 505 -30.02 1.79 24.50
CA ALA A 505 -30.06 1.55 25.93
C ALA A 505 -28.66 1.36 26.56
N SER A 506 -27.63 1.19 25.74
CA SER A 506 -26.24 1.05 26.19
C SER A 506 -25.62 2.40 26.53
N ASP A 507 -24.48 2.36 27.20
CA ASP A 507 -23.68 3.53 27.53
C ASP A 507 -22.25 3.36 27.03
N VAL A 508 -21.44 4.41 27.18
CA VAL A 508 -20.05 4.37 26.70
C VAL A 508 -19.20 3.35 27.48
N ASP A 509 -19.58 3.01 28.71
CA ASP A 509 -18.86 2.03 29.53
C ASP A 509 -19.05 0.60 29.03
N THR A 510 -20.30 0.23 28.74
CA THR A 510 -20.67 -1.07 28.16
C THR A 510 -20.03 -1.32 26.81
N LEU A 511 -19.80 -0.28 26.02
CA LEU A 511 -19.12 -0.34 24.71
C LEU A 511 -17.59 -0.20 24.80
N SER A 512 -17.03 -0.03 26.01
CA SER A 512 -15.60 0.09 26.26
C SER A 512 -15.01 -1.19 26.88
N SER A 513 -13.70 -1.38 26.75
CA SER A 513 -13.04 -2.53 27.37
C SER A 513 -12.99 -2.48 28.90
N GLY A 514 -13.14 -1.30 29.51
CA GLY A 514 -13.16 -1.14 30.97
C GLY A 514 -11.77 -1.26 31.62
N ILE A 515 -10.71 -1.39 30.82
CA ILE A 515 -9.32 -1.45 31.26
C ILE A 515 -8.72 -0.07 31.07
N ALA A 516 -8.17 0.56 32.11
CA ALA A 516 -7.52 1.87 31.97
C ALA A 516 -6.41 1.83 30.88
N PRO A 517 -6.35 2.80 29.96
CA PRO A 517 -7.07 4.09 29.92
C PRO A 517 -8.39 4.10 29.12
N TYR A 518 -9.11 2.98 29.03
CA TYR A 518 -10.35 2.82 28.26
C TYR A 518 -11.57 2.57 29.17
N THR A 519 -11.68 3.36 30.24
CA THR A 519 -12.80 3.29 31.18
C THR A 519 -13.85 4.36 30.90
N ARG A 520 -15.02 4.26 31.54
CA ARG A 520 -16.03 5.34 31.54
C ARG A 520 -15.46 6.72 31.89
N LYS A 521 -14.53 6.78 32.85
CA LYS A 521 -13.92 8.04 33.29
C LYS A 521 -13.08 8.66 32.18
N ASP A 522 -12.32 7.84 31.48
CA ASP A 522 -11.45 8.27 30.38
C ASP A 522 -12.31 8.72 29.17
N ALA A 523 -13.38 8.00 28.86
CA ALA A 523 -14.29 8.38 27.79
C ALA A 523 -14.99 9.72 28.07
N ARG A 524 -15.40 9.93 29.33
CA ARG A 524 -15.98 11.21 29.77
C ARG A 524 -14.98 12.36 29.63
N HIS A 525 -13.71 12.12 29.94
CA HIS A 525 -12.66 13.12 29.74
C HIS A 525 -12.56 13.52 28.26
N HIS A 526 -12.55 12.55 27.33
CA HIS A 526 -12.54 12.86 25.89
C HIS A 526 -13.79 13.63 25.43
N LEU A 527 -14.98 13.29 25.94
CA LEU A 527 -16.22 14.02 25.64
C LEU A 527 -16.17 15.47 26.14
N GLU A 528 -15.70 15.70 27.36
CA GLU A 528 -15.56 17.03 27.96
C GLU A 528 -14.53 17.88 27.21
N THR A 529 -13.39 17.29 26.85
CA THR A 529 -12.35 17.94 26.02
C THR A 529 -12.89 18.27 24.63
N ALA A 530 -13.64 17.36 24.00
CA ALA A 530 -14.24 17.61 22.69
C ALA A 530 -15.25 18.77 22.70
N TYR A 531 -15.97 18.93 23.81
CA TYR A 531 -16.91 20.03 24.01
C TYR A 531 -16.21 21.37 24.27
N ARG A 532 -15.11 21.39 25.03
CA ARG A 532 -14.41 22.62 25.43
C ARG A 532 -13.35 23.09 24.44
N GLU A 533 -12.57 22.17 23.89
CA GLU A 533 -11.36 22.45 23.12
C GLU A 533 -11.53 22.21 21.62
N GLY A 534 -12.64 21.58 21.21
CA GLY A 534 -12.95 21.27 19.81
C GLY A 534 -12.70 19.80 19.46
N PRO A 535 -12.82 19.42 18.18
CA PRO A 535 -12.86 18.01 17.76
C PRO A 535 -11.68 17.17 18.27
N GLN A 536 -11.97 15.96 18.74
CA GLN A 536 -10.97 15.01 19.24
C GLN A 536 -10.94 13.76 18.38
N VAL A 537 -9.75 13.23 18.12
CA VAL A 537 -9.58 11.92 17.47
C VAL A 537 -8.57 11.12 18.28
N PHE A 538 -8.96 9.90 18.65
CA PHE A 538 -8.12 9.02 19.47
C PHE A 538 -8.41 7.56 19.19
N GLU A 539 -7.45 6.71 19.52
CA GLU A 539 -7.63 5.26 19.47
C GLU A 539 -8.25 4.77 20.78
N TRP A 540 -9.18 3.83 20.66
CA TRP A 540 -9.96 3.30 21.76
C TRP A 540 -10.02 1.78 21.71
N HIS A 541 -10.09 1.15 22.88
CA HIS A 541 -10.28 -0.28 22.98
C HIS A 541 -11.74 -0.57 23.34
N SER A 542 -12.51 -0.89 22.31
CA SER A 542 -13.96 -1.09 22.36
C SER A 542 -14.33 -2.53 22.68
N ARG A 543 -15.57 -2.71 23.11
CA ARG A 543 -16.18 -4.01 23.40
C ARG A 543 -17.47 -4.17 22.60
N ARG A 544 -17.59 -5.27 21.87
CA ARG A 544 -18.84 -5.69 21.21
C ARG A 544 -19.82 -6.25 22.26
N LEU A 545 -21.12 -6.30 21.97
CA LEU A 545 -22.10 -6.79 22.95
C LEU A 545 -21.96 -8.29 23.30
N ASP A 546 -21.27 -9.07 22.47
CA ASP A 546 -20.91 -10.47 22.76
C ASP A 546 -19.66 -10.62 23.64
N GLY A 547 -19.01 -9.51 24.02
CA GLY A 547 -17.82 -9.48 24.85
C GLY A 547 -16.50 -9.43 24.08
N GLU A 548 -16.50 -9.54 22.75
CA GLU A 548 -15.28 -9.44 21.93
C GLU A 548 -14.67 -8.03 22.04
N LEU A 549 -13.37 -7.96 22.33
CA LEU A 549 -12.62 -6.72 22.37
C LEU A 549 -11.99 -6.42 21.01
N PHE A 550 -12.03 -5.16 20.59
CA PHE A 550 -11.51 -4.74 19.30
C PHE A 550 -11.03 -3.28 19.32
N TRP A 551 -10.13 -2.94 18.38
CA TRP A 551 -9.56 -1.60 18.30
C TRP A 551 -10.42 -0.70 17.44
N THR A 552 -10.71 0.49 17.95
CA THR A 552 -11.43 1.54 17.24
C THR A 552 -10.66 2.84 17.20
N GLU A 553 -10.90 3.64 16.16
CA GLU A 553 -10.56 5.05 16.12
C GLU A 553 -11.87 5.83 16.31
N VAL A 554 -11.90 6.68 17.33
CA VAL A 554 -13.08 7.45 17.71
C VAL A 554 -12.83 8.93 17.40
N SER A 555 -13.73 9.53 16.63
CA SER A 555 -13.75 10.94 16.28
C SER A 555 -14.95 11.60 16.93
N LEU A 556 -14.72 12.58 17.81
CA LEU A 556 -15.76 13.29 18.54
C LEU A 556 -15.89 14.73 18.04
N ARG A 557 -17.12 15.15 17.74
CA ARG A 557 -17.43 16.53 17.35
C ARG A 557 -18.70 17.03 18.02
N ALA A 558 -18.55 18.07 18.83
CA ALA A 558 -19.69 18.78 19.41
C ALA A 558 -20.35 19.67 18.34
N THR A 559 -21.68 19.66 18.29
CA THR A 559 -22.47 20.52 17.40
C THR A 559 -23.88 20.76 17.98
N THR A 560 -24.65 21.62 17.33
CA THR A 560 -26.04 21.90 17.68
C THR A 560 -26.96 21.40 16.58
N ILE A 561 -27.90 20.52 16.90
CA ILE A 561 -28.93 20.02 15.98
C ILE A 561 -30.29 20.39 16.57
N ALA A 562 -31.13 21.09 15.79
CA ALA A 562 -32.45 21.57 16.21
C ALA A 562 -32.45 22.32 17.57
N GLY A 563 -31.42 23.12 17.84
CA GLY A 563 -31.26 23.89 19.09
C GLY A 563 -30.73 23.09 20.29
N ARG A 564 -30.49 21.77 20.15
CA ARG A 564 -29.93 20.92 21.20
C ARG A 564 -28.44 20.68 20.99
N GLN A 565 -27.65 20.80 22.06
CA GLN A 565 -26.23 20.44 22.06
C GLN A 565 -26.09 18.92 22.01
N VAL A 566 -25.37 18.43 21.01
CA VAL A 566 -25.13 17.00 20.79
C VAL A 566 -23.66 16.75 20.47
N MET A 567 -23.21 15.53 20.74
CA MET A 567 -21.88 15.06 20.38
C MET A 567 -22.02 13.98 19.30
N ILE A 568 -21.42 14.21 18.14
CA ILE A 568 -21.34 13.19 17.08
C ILE A 568 -20.05 12.41 17.31
N ALA A 569 -20.18 11.10 17.49
CA ALA A 569 -19.07 10.17 17.57
C ALA A 569 -19.03 9.31 16.28
N GLY A 570 -17.97 9.48 15.50
CA GLY A 570 -17.61 8.56 14.42
C GLY A 570 -16.66 7.50 14.95
N VAL A 571 -17.00 6.23 14.75
CA VAL A 571 -16.24 5.08 15.23
C VAL A 571 -15.86 4.21 14.05
N ARG A 572 -14.56 3.97 13.91
CA ARG A 572 -13.98 3.14 12.84
C ARG A 572 -13.25 1.95 13.43
N ASP A 573 -13.55 0.74 12.95
CA ASP A 573 -12.79 -0.46 13.33
C ASP A 573 -11.39 -0.41 12.68
N ILE A 574 -10.35 -0.37 13.51
CA ILE A 574 -8.94 -0.33 13.08
C ILE A 574 -8.19 -1.60 13.47
N SER A 575 -8.88 -2.67 13.83
CA SER A 575 -8.26 -3.92 14.30
C SER A 575 -7.31 -4.52 13.25
N GLN A 576 -7.69 -4.47 11.97
CA GLN A 576 -6.81 -4.91 10.87
C GLN A 576 -5.57 -4.03 10.73
N ARG A 577 -5.71 -2.71 10.91
CA ARG A 577 -4.59 -1.76 10.87
C ARG A 577 -3.60 -2.07 11.98
N LYS A 578 -4.07 -2.26 13.21
CA LYS A 578 -3.24 -2.59 14.38
C LYS A 578 -2.50 -3.91 14.22
N GLN A 579 -3.17 -4.95 13.73
CA GLN A 579 -2.52 -6.24 13.45
C GLN A 579 -1.43 -6.11 12.38
N MET A 580 -1.66 -5.28 11.35
CA MET A 580 -0.66 -5.02 10.30
C MET A 580 0.52 -4.20 10.83
N GLU A 581 0.29 -3.19 11.67
CA GLU A 581 1.34 -2.37 12.30
C GLU A 581 2.24 -3.21 13.19
N GLU A 582 1.66 -4.03 14.07
CA GLU A 582 2.40 -4.92 14.96
C GLU A 582 3.20 -5.97 14.18
N PHE A 583 2.58 -6.54 13.15
CA PHE A 583 3.25 -7.44 12.22
C PHE A 583 4.40 -6.77 11.48
N MET A 584 4.21 -5.55 10.97
CA MET A 584 5.26 -4.80 10.29
C MET A 584 6.43 -4.53 11.23
N LEU A 585 6.15 -4.18 12.48
CA LEU A 585 7.18 -3.97 13.50
C LEU A 585 7.95 -5.28 13.82
N GLN A 586 7.25 -6.41 13.89
CA GLN A 586 7.90 -7.73 14.03
C GLN A 586 8.71 -8.09 12.78
N SER A 587 8.19 -7.82 11.59
CA SER A 587 8.87 -8.05 10.31
C SER A 587 10.13 -7.19 10.17
N GLU A 588 10.09 -5.93 10.59
CA GLU A 588 11.25 -5.03 10.59
C GLU A 588 12.33 -5.52 11.57
N LYS A 589 11.94 -5.95 12.76
CA LYS A 589 12.86 -6.58 13.73
C LYS A 589 13.49 -7.84 13.12
N MET A 590 12.70 -8.69 12.46
CA MET A 590 13.19 -9.91 11.81
C MET A 590 14.13 -9.62 10.64
N LEU A 591 13.83 -8.63 9.80
CA LEU A 591 14.71 -8.22 8.71
C LEU A 591 16.05 -7.68 9.24
N THR A 592 16.03 -6.97 10.36
CA THR A 592 17.24 -6.46 11.02
C THR A 592 18.10 -7.61 11.55
N ILE A 593 17.47 -8.59 12.21
CA ILE A 593 18.13 -9.80 12.68
C ILE A 593 18.71 -10.58 11.48
N GLY A 594 17.93 -10.77 10.41
CA GLY A 594 18.37 -11.45 9.19
C GLY A 594 19.57 -10.79 8.51
N LYS A 595 19.60 -9.45 8.40
CA LYS A 595 20.74 -8.71 7.82
C LYS A 595 22.04 -8.91 8.59
N LEU A 596 21.96 -9.01 9.92
CA LEU A 596 23.13 -9.23 10.78
C LEU A 596 23.51 -10.71 10.89
N ALA A 597 22.54 -11.61 10.74
CA ALA A 597 22.70 -13.05 10.96
C ALA A 597 23.73 -13.68 10.01
N ALA A 598 23.80 -13.28 8.74
CA ALA A 598 24.75 -13.88 7.78
C ALA A 598 26.23 -13.69 8.18
N GLY A 599 26.59 -12.48 8.62
CA GLY A 599 27.96 -12.17 9.06
C GLY A 599 28.28 -12.82 10.41
N ILE A 600 27.37 -12.67 11.38
CA ILE A 600 27.51 -13.23 12.73
C ILE A 600 27.60 -14.75 12.69
N ALA A 601 26.78 -15.41 11.85
CA ALA A 601 26.77 -16.85 11.76
C ALA A 601 28.12 -17.42 11.29
N HIS A 602 28.78 -16.78 10.33
CA HIS A 602 30.11 -17.21 9.91
C HIS A 602 31.14 -17.05 11.05
N GLU A 603 31.07 -15.95 11.79
CA GLU A 603 31.98 -15.69 12.91
C GLU A 603 31.74 -16.60 14.12
N ILE A 604 30.50 -17.05 14.37
CA ILE A 604 30.16 -17.99 15.45
C ILE A 604 30.44 -19.44 15.04
N ASN A 605 30.17 -19.81 13.79
CA ASN A 605 30.39 -21.19 13.32
C ASN A 605 31.87 -21.57 13.30
N ASN A 606 32.78 -20.63 13.05
CA ASN A 606 34.22 -20.89 13.04
C ASN A 606 34.76 -21.41 14.40
N PRO A 607 34.57 -20.71 15.54
CA PRO A 607 34.98 -21.23 16.84
C PRO A 607 34.17 -22.46 17.27
N LEU A 608 32.86 -22.55 16.97
CA LEU A 608 32.06 -23.73 17.28
C LEU A 608 32.57 -24.99 16.58
N ALA A 609 32.95 -24.87 15.30
CA ALA A 609 33.55 -25.97 14.55
C ALA A 609 34.87 -26.42 15.18
N GLY A 610 35.69 -25.48 15.67
CA GLY A 610 36.93 -25.79 16.41
C GLY A 610 36.66 -26.54 17.72
N VAL A 611 35.65 -26.12 18.49
CA VAL A 611 35.24 -26.80 19.74
C VAL A 611 34.74 -28.22 19.45
N LEU A 612 33.82 -28.37 18.50
CA LEU A 612 33.27 -29.69 18.12
C LEU A 612 34.37 -30.64 17.63
N GLN A 613 35.30 -30.16 16.79
CA GLN A 613 36.43 -30.95 16.33
C GLN A 613 37.30 -31.43 17.49
N ASN A 614 37.61 -30.55 18.46
CA ASN A 614 38.42 -30.92 19.62
C ASN A 614 37.71 -31.94 20.52
N LEU A 615 36.40 -31.77 20.76
CA LEU A 615 35.60 -32.73 21.52
C LEU A 615 35.55 -34.10 20.82
N GLN A 616 35.40 -34.10 19.49
CA GLN A 616 35.41 -35.34 18.72
C GLN A 616 36.78 -36.03 18.73
N ILE A 617 37.88 -35.27 18.68
CA ILE A 617 39.24 -35.82 18.85
C ILE A 617 39.42 -36.39 20.26
N LEU A 618 38.90 -35.71 21.30
CA LEU A 618 38.96 -36.22 22.67
C LEU A 618 38.19 -37.54 22.81
N SER A 619 36.97 -37.64 22.28
CA SER A 619 36.23 -38.91 22.28
C SER A 619 36.99 -40.02 21.56
N LEU A 620 37.58 -39.74 20.40
CA LEU A 620 38.37 -40.72 19.65
C LEU A 620 39.66 -41.14 20.37
N ARG A 621 40.35 -40.20 21.03
CA ARG A 621 41.59 -40.49 21.78
C ARG A 621 41.34 -41.16 23.13
N LEU A 622 40.14 -41.05 23.67
CA LEU A 622 39.74 -41.72 24.90
C LEU A 622 39.05 -43.07 24.63
N ASP A 623 38.88 -43.45 23.38
CA ASP A 623 38.29 -44.72 22.98
C ASP A 623 39.22 -45.89 23.39
N PRO A 624 38.76 -46.81 24.27
CA PRO A 624 39.56 -47.95 24.69
C PRO A 624 39.90 -48.91 23.54
N GLU A 625 39.14 -48.91 22.44
CA GLU A 625 39.40 -49.79 21.29
C GLU A 625 40.39 -49.18 20.27
N GLY A 626 40.84 -47.95 20.49
CA GLY A 626 41.78 -47.28 19.58
C GLY A 626 43.15 -47.96 19.53
N ALA A 627 43.63 -48.29 18.32
CA ALA A 627 44.92 -48.97 18.13
C ALA A 627 46.11 -48.28 18.83
N ALA A 628 46.20 -46.95 18.74
CA ALA A 628 47.25 -46.18 19.42
C ALA A 628 47.18 -46.25 20.96
N ASN A 629 45.97 -46.44 21.52
CA ASN A 629 45.77 -46.61 22.96
C ASN A 629 46.17 -48.01 23.42
N GLN A 630 45.89 -49.03 22.61
CA GLN A 630 46.35 -50.40 22.83
C GLN A 630 47.88 -50.51 22.80
N ASP A 631 48.52 -49.86 21.82
CA ASP A 631 49.99 -49.80 21.73
C ASP A 631 50.62 -49.10 22.93
N THR A 632 50.08 -47.93 23.33
CA THR A 632 50.58 -47.16 24.48
C THR A 632 50.36 -47.92 25.81
N ALA A 633 49.26 -48.66 25.94
CA ALA A 633 48.99 -49.50 27.10
C ALA A 633 50.01 -50.63 27.25
N ALA A 634 50.43 -51.24 26.13
CA ALA A 634 51.47 -52.27 26.14
C ALA A 634 52.84 -51.71 26.59
N GLU A 635 53.16 -50.47 26.22
CA GLU A 635 54.41 -49.80 26.61
C GLU A 635 54.41 -49.33 28.08
N THR A 636 53.28 -48.82 28.56
CA THR A 636 53.18 -48.17 29.88
C THR A 636 52.68 -49.10 30.99
N GLY A 637 52.11 -50.25 30.63
CA GLY A 637 51.52 -51.21 31.58
C GLY A 637 50.15 -50.79 32.13
N LEU A 638 49.50 -49.77 31.56
CA LEU A 638 48.16 -49.31 31.96
C LEU A 638 47.09 -49.87 31.01
N PRO A 639 46.21 -50.81 31.43
CA PRO A 639 45.17 -51.35 30.57
C PRO A 639 44.12 -50.28 30.17
N PRO A 640 43.73 -50.16 28.89
CA PRO A 640 42.75 -49.18 28.42
C PRO A 640 41.39 -49.32 29.12
N GLU A 641 40.97 -50.52 29.48
CA GLU A 641 39.70 -50.75 30.18
C GLU A 641 39.71 -50.15 31.60
N THR A 642 40.87 -50.16 32.26
CA THR A 642 41.01 -49.59 33.61
C THR A 642 40.93 -48.06 33.56
N LEU A 643 41.55 -47.44 32.56
CA LEU A 643 41.42 -46.00 32.32
C LEU A 643 39.98 -45.62 31.95
N ALA A 644 39.33 -46.39 31.08
CA ALA A 644 37.93 -46.16 30.70
C ALA A 644 36.99 -46.26 31.92
N ALA A 645 37.20 -47.25 32.81
CA ALA A 645 36.45 -47.37 34.06
C ALA A 645 36.65 -46.15 34.98
N TYR A 646 37.89 -45.69 35.13
CA TYR A 646 38.21 -44.47 35.89
C TYR A 646 37.52 -43.23 35.31
N LEU A 647 37.61 -43.02 33.98
CA LEU A 647 36.99 -41.89 33.29
C LEU A 647 35.46 -41.92 33.40
N LYS A 648 34.85 -43.10 33.31
CA LYS A 648 33.40 -43.30 33.50
C LYS A 648 32.99 -42.97 34.93
N GLN A 649 33.74 -43.42 35.94
CA GLN A 649 33.46 -43.11 37.36
C GLN A 649 33.62 -41.62 37.67
N ARG A 650 34.52 -40.93 36.95
CA ARG A 650 34.69 -39.47 36.99
C ARG A 650 33.74 -38.70 36.08
N GLN A 651 32.85 -39.39 35.36
CA GLN A 651 31.86 -38.83 34.44
C GLN A 651 32.46 -37.99 33.29
N ILE A 652 33.72 -38.24 32.92
CA ILE A 652 34.39 -37.51 31.83
C ILE A 652 33.67 -37.68 30.49
N PRO A 653 33.23 -38.89 30.08
CA PRO A 653 32.47 -39.06 28.83
C PRO A 653 31.20 -38.21 28.80
N HIS A 654 30.43 -38.20 29.89
CA HIS A 654 29.21 -37.40 30.00
C HIS A 654 29.49 -35.89 29.87
N ILE A 655 30.61 -35.39 30.39
CA ILE A 655 31.00 -33.97 30.23
C ILE A 655 31.31 -33.65 28.76
N ILE A 656 32.00 -34.55 28.06
CA ILE A 656 32.30 -34.39 26.63
C ILE A 656 31.02 -34.42 25.80
N ASP A 657 30.11 -35.36 26.09
CA ASP A 657 28.81 -35.47 25.43
C ASP A 657 27.96 -34.22 25.67
N SER A 658 27.86 -33.76 26.92
CA SER A 658 27.14 -32.53 27.30
C SER A 658 27.71 -31.29 26.60
N ALA A 659 29.05 -31.17 26.51
CA ALA A 659 29.69 -30.06 25.80
C ALA A 659 29.45 -30.13 24.28
N THR A 660 29.41 -31.34 23.73
CA THR A 660 29.12 -31.58 22.30
C THR A 660 27.68 -31.19 21.99
N GLU A 661 26.72 -31.61 22.82
CA GLU A 661 25.31 -31.23 22.71
C GLU A 661 25.12 -29.70 22.80
N ALA A 662 25.77 -29.04 23.76
CA ALA A 662 25.69 -27.59 23.90
C ALA A 662 26.23 -26.86 22.65
N ALA A 663 27.33 -27.34 22.07
CA ALA A 663 27.91 -26.76 20.86
C ALA A 663 27.06 -27.02 19.60
N LEU A 664 26.47 -28.22 19.48
CA LEU A 664 25.52 -28.55 18.42
C LEU A 664 24.25 -27.70 18.52
N HIS A 665 23.72 -27.51 19.74
CA HIS A 665 22.58 -26.66 19.98
C HIS A 665 22.86 -25.20 19.62
N ALA A 666 24.03 -24.66 20.00
CA ALA A 666 24.44 -23.32 19.60
C ALA A 666 24.50 -23.17 18.07
N ARG A 667 24.97 -24.21 17.36
CA ARG A 667 24.96 -24.24 15.89
C ARG A 667 23.55 -24.24 15.33
N THR A 668 22.61 -25.00 15.89
CA THR A 668 21.19 -24.97 15.47
C THR A 668 20.57 -23.58 15.64
N ILE A 669 20.84 -22.88 16.74
CA ILE A 669 20.39 -21.49 16.95
C ILE A 669 20.89 -20.58 15.83
N VAL A 670 22.17 -20.70 15.47
CA VAL A 670 22.79 -19.93 14.39
C VAL A 670 22.18 -20.27 13.03
N GLU A 671 21.86 -21.54 12.78
CA GLU A 671 21.19 -22.00 11.55
C GLU A 671 19.74 -21.49 11.45
N ASP A 672 19.00 -21.46 12.56
CA ASP A 672 17.66 -20.85 12.64
C ASP A 672 17.74 -19.35 12.34
N LEU A 673 18.71 -18.64 12.93
CA LEU A 673 19.03 -17.24 12.64
C LEU A 673 19.33 -17.00 11.15
N LEU A 674 20.12 -17.88 10.53
CA LEU A 674 20.43 -17.81 9.10
C LEU A 674 19.20 -18.02 8.21
N THR A 675 18.21 -18.78 8.67
CA THR A 675 16.99 -19.04 7.89
C THR A 675 16.21 -17.74 7.62
N PHE A 676 16.25 -16.77 8.55
CA PHE A 676 15.68 -15.44 8.34
C PHE A 676 16.43 -14.60 7.30
N SER A 677 17.74 -14.82 7.12
CA SER A 677 18.56 -14.10 6.15
C SER A 677 18.45 -14.65 4.72
N ARG A 678 18.04 -15.92 4.57
CA ARG A 678 18.02 -16.59 3.26
C ARG A 678 16.86 -16.05 2.43
N ARG A 679 17.14 -15.67 1.18
CA ARG A 679 16.09 -15.36 0.20
C ARG A 679 15.22 -16.62 0.00
N PRO A 680 13.88 -16.49 -0.05
CA PRO A 680 13.02 -17.63 -0.30
C PRO A 680 13.38 -18.26 -1.64
N ASN A 681 13.48 -19.59 -1.64
CA ASN A 681 13.63 -20.37 -2.86
C ASN A 681 12.45 -20.09 -3.81
N ARG A 682 12.64 -20.31 -5.11
CA ARG A 682 11.57 -20.14 -6.10
C ARG A 682 10.37 -21.00 -5.70
N LYS A 683 9.22 -20.37 -5.47
CA LYS A 683 7.96 -21.05 -5.13
C LYS A 683 7.59 -22.05 -6.22
N ARG A 684 7.18 -23.25 -5.82
CA ARG A 684 6.70 -24.31 -6.69
C ARG A 684 5.33 -24.78 -6.18
N PRO A 685 4.52 -25.45 -7.01
CA PRO A 685 3.37 -26.19 -6.53
C PRO A 685 3.82 -27.22 -5.47
N VAL A 686 3.25 -27.14 -4.27
CA VAL A 686 3.53 -28.04 -3.15
C VAL A 686 2.24 -28.73 -2.72
N ASP A 687 2.32 -30.06 -2.56
CA ASP A 687 1.29 -30.86 -1.91
C ASP A 687 1.53 -30.91 -0.39
N LEU A 688 0.68 -30.21 0.36
CA LEU A 688 0.76 -30.14 1.82
C LEU A 688 0.56 -31.50 2.50
N ALA A 689 -0.23 -32.41 1.92
CA ALA A 689 -0.42 -33.74 2.51
C ALA A 689 0.90 -34.53 2.47
N THR A 690 1.66 -34.41 1.38
CA THR A 690 3.01 -34.98 1.26
C THR A 690 3.98 -34.34 2.26
N VAL A 691 3.99 -33.01 2.39
CA VAL A 691 4.84 -32.29 3.36
C VAL A 691 4.60 -32.81 4.79
N ILE A 692 3.34 -32.93 5.21
CA ILE A 692 3.01 -33.40 6.57
C ILE A 692 3.43 -34.86 6.76
N LYS A 693 3.22 -35.73 5.76
CA LYS A 693 3.68 -37.13 5.83
C LYS A 693 5.20 -37.22 6.00
N THR A 694 5.96 -36.40 5.26
CA THR A 694 7.42 -36.36 5.36
C THR A 694 7.87 -35.80 6.72
N ALA A 695 7.26 -34.72 7.19
CA ALA A 695 7.55 -34.15 8.51
C ALA A 695 7.29 -35.16 9.64
N LEU A 696 6.17 -35.88 9.61
CA LEU A 696 5.87 -36.93 10.60
C LEU A 696 6.86 -38.08 10.55
N LYS A 697 7.30 -38.49 9.35
CA LYS A 697 8.33 -39.53 9.20
C LYS A 697 9.65 -39.08 9.84
N LEU A 698 10.05 -37.83 9.62
CA LEU A 698 11.27 -37.28 10.22
C LEU A 698 11.15 -37.12 11.76
N ALA A 699 10.02 -36.63 12.25
CA ALA A 699 9.75 -36.54 13.68
C ALA A 699 9.78 -37.92 14.37
N SER A 700 9.32 -38.98 13.68
CA SER A 700 9.37 -40.35 14.22
C SER A 700 10.77 -40.97 14.28
N THR A 701 11.76 -40.38 13.60
CA THR A 701 13.16 -40.85 13.61
C THR A 701 14.06 -40.10 14.59
N GLU A 702 13.60 -38.98 15.16
CA GLU A 702 14.33 -38.26 16.21
C GLU A 702 14.15 -38.98 17.55
N PHE A 703 15.13 -39.81 17.90
CA PHE A 703 15.25 -40.47 19.20
C PHE A 703 16.47 -39.91 19.92
N ASP A 704 16.26 -39.28 21.09
CA ASP A 704 17.34 -38.79 21.94
C ASP A 704 17.42 -39.65 23.21
N PRO A 705 18.38 -40.61 23.28
CA PRO A 705 18.53 -41.49 24.44
C PRO A 705 18.95 -40.77 25.72
N GLY A 706 19.40 -39.51 25.65
CA GLY A 706 19.81 -38.71 26.81
C GLY A 706 18.67 -37.94 27.51
N GLN A 707 17.52 -37.72 26.84
CA GLN A 707 16.47 -36.79 27.29
C GLN A 707 15.06 -37.40 27.46
N ASN A 708 14.90 -38.71 27.67
CA ASN A 708 13.58 -39.36 27.80
C ASN A 708 12.59 -38.95 26.69
N PHE A 709 13.11 -38.63 25.49
CA PHE A 709 12.35 -38.11 24.37
C PHE A 709 12.07 -39.26 23.39
N ASP A 710 10.82 -39.71 23.33
CA ASP A 710 10.41 -40.69 22.32
C ASP A 710 9.06 -40.33 21.70
N PHE A 711 9.14 -39.72 20.51
CA PHE A 711 8.02 -39.34 19.67
C PHE A 711 7.09 -40.53 19.33
N ARG A 712 7.57 -41.78 19.47
CA ARG A 712 6.78 -43.01 19.24
C ARG A 712 5.72 -43.26 20.33
N HIS A 713 5.83 -42.64 21.50
CA HIS A 713 4.83 -42.76 22.57
C HIS A 713 3.66 -41.77 22.43
N ILE A 714 3.68 -40.90 21.42
CA ILE A 714 2.63 -39.91 21.15
C ILE A 714 1.65 -40.48 20.12
N ARG A 715 0.35 -40.49 20.46
CA ARG A 715 -0.71 -40.88 19.54
C ARG A 715 -0.93 -39.79 18.50
N ILE A 716 -0.79 -40.13 17.21
CA ILE A 716 -1.03 -39.18 16.10
C ILE A 716 -2.38 -39.46 15.45
N GLU A 717 -3.30 -38.53 15.53
CA GLU A 717 -4.60 -38.58 14.85
C GLU A 717 -4.60 -37.67 13.63
N LYS A 718 -5.04 -38.19 12.48
CA LYS A 718 -4.98 -37.46 11.20
C LYS A 718 -6.37 -37.38 10.58
N ARG A 719 -6.80 -36.17 10.23
CA ARG A 719 -7.99 -35.90 9.42
C ARG A 719 -7.57 -35.05 8.23
N MET A 720 -7.39 -35.69 7.08
CA MET A 720 -6.95 -35.02 5.86
C MET A 720 -7.98 -35.24 4.77
N ALA A 721 -8.41 -34.16 4.11
CA ALA A 721 -9.26 -34.28 2.93
C ALA A 721 -8.57 -35.10 1.83
N SER A 722 -9.34 -35.89 1.09
CA SER A 722 -8.83 -36.86 0.10
C SER A 722 -8.28 -36.22 -1.18
N SER A 723 -8.67 -34.98 -1.48
CA SER A 723 -8.15 -34.18 -2.60
C SER A 723 -8.07 -32.71 -2.19
N LEU A 724 -6.88 -32.11 -2.29
CA LEU A 724 -6.63 -30.71 -1.97
C LEU A 724 -5.82 -30.05 -3.09
N PRO A 725 -6.08 -28.77 -3.42
CA PRO A 725 -5.31 -28.04 -4.40
C PRO A 725 -3.87 -27.84 -3.95
N MET A 726 -2.94 -27.71 -4.90
CA MET A 726 -1.55 -27.39 -4.59
C MET A 726 -1.40 -25.91 -4.23
N ILE A 727 -0.50 -25.61 -3.29
CA ILE A 727 -0.16 -24.24 -2.93
C ILE A 727 1.16 -23.82 -3.59
N GLN A 728 1.35 -22.52 -3.83
CA GLN A 728 2.64 -21.99 -4.28
C GLN A 728 3.54 -21.74 -3.07
N GLY A 729 4.59 -22.56 -2.91
CA GLY A 729 5.44 -22.49 -1.73
C GLY A 729 6.77 -23.22 -1.87
N THR A 730 7.49 -23.37 -0.76
CA THR A 730 8.71 -24.18 -0.69
C THR A 730 8.51 -25.32 0.30
N SER A 731 8.65 -26.55 -0.20
CA SER A 731 8.36 -27.78 0.54
C SER A 731 9.21 -27.93 1.81
N ASP A 732 10.49 -27.57 1.74
CA ASP A 732 11.45 -27.59 2.85
C ASP A 732 11.04 -26.64 3.99
N GLN A 733 10.65 -25.42 3.66
CA GLN A 733 10.22 -24.43 4.65
C GLN A 733 8.90 -24.81 5.33
N LEU A 734 7.93 -25.31 4.54
CA LEU A 734 6.66 -25.80 5.10
C LEU A 734 6.87 -27.06 5.95
N GLN A 735 7.79 -27.94 5.56
CA GLN A 735 8.18 -29.10 6.37
C GLN A 735 8.80 -28.64 7.70
N GLN A 736 9.66 -27.62 7.69
CA GLN A 736 10.25 -27.03 8.88
C GLN A 736 9.18 -26.41 9.80
N VAL A 737 8.15 -25.76 9.24
CA VAL A 737 7.01 -25.27 10.01
C VAL A 737 6.31 -26.40 10.76
N VAL A 738 5.97 -27.49 10.06
CA VAL A 738 5.31 -28.65 10.67
C VAL A 738 6.19 -29.30 11.73
N LEU A 739 7.48 -29.50 11.45
CA LEU A 739 8.44 -30.09 12.40
C LEU A 739 8.58 -29.26 13.68
N ASN A 740 8.67 -27.94 13.58
CA ASN A 740 8.77 -27.06 14.74
C ASN A 740 7.53 -27.16 15.63
N LEU A 741 6.32 -27.16 15.05
CA LEU A 741 5.08 -27.30 15.81
C LEU A 741 4.97 -28.68 16.48
N LEU A 742 5.37 -29.74 15.77
CA LEU A 742 5.38 -31.11 16.30
C LEU A 742 6.35 -31.27 17.48
N ARG A 743 7.57 -30.73 17.37
CA ARG A 743 8.57 -30.75 18.46
C ARG A 743 8.07 -29.98 19.68
N ASN A 744 7.51 -28.77 19.47
CA ASN A 744 6.97 -27.95 20.55
C ASN A 744 5.81 -28.65 21.28
N ALA A 745 4.90 -29.30 20.54
CA ALA A 745 3.80 -30.07 21.12
C ALA A 745 4.30 -31.27 21.94
N ALA A 746 5.23 -32.06 21.38
CA ALA A 746 5.81 -33.22 22.05
C ALA A 746 6.51 -32.83 23.36
N GLN A 747 7.39 -31.83 23.30
CA GLN A 747 8.11 -31.33 24.48
C GLN A 747 7.17 -30.66 25.49
N ALA A 748 6.12 -30.00 24.99
CA ALA A 748 4.87 -29.62 25.66
C ALA A 748 4.39 -30.66 26.68
N MET A 749 3.99 -31.80 26.13
CA MET A 749 3.30 -32.87 26.83
C MET A 749 4.22 -33.69 27.73
N ILE A 750 5.47 -33.92 27.31
CA ILE A 750 6.43 -34.72 28.08
C ILE A 750 6.79 -34.02 29.39
N GLU A 751 7.16 -32.74 29.35
CA GLU A 751 7.53 -32.02 30.57
C GLU A 751 6.36 -31.83 31.54
N ALA A 752 5.14 -31.74 31.02
CA ALA A 752 3.93 -31.66 31.82
C ALA A 752 3.48 -33.02 32.38
N GLY A 753 4.10 -34.13 31.95
CA GLY A 753 3.66 -35.48 32.33
C GLY A 753 2.24 -35.80 31.84
N THR A 754 1.86 -35.32 30.65
CA THR A 754 0.50 -35.47 30.11
C THR A 754 0.11 -36.95 30.00
N GLU A 755 -1.01 -37.32 30.61
CA GLU A 755 -1.58 -38.66 30.44
C GLU A 755 -2.08 -38.84 29.00
N LYS A 756 -1.59 -39.89 28.32
CA LYS A 756 -1.94 -40.23 26.93
C LYS A 756 -1.68 -39.06 25.95
N PRO A 757 -0.41 -38.72 25.67
CA PRO A 757 -0.06 -37.61 24.79
C PRO A 757 -0.60 -37.87 23.38
N THR A 758 -1.35 -36.91 22.85
CA THR A 758 -2.05 -37.01 21.56
C THR A 758 -1.88 -35.72 20.76
N ILE A 759 -1.49 -35.86 19.49
CA ILE A 759 -1.46 -34.76 18.51
C ILE A 759 -2.48 -35.05 17.42
N SER A 760 -3.43 -34.14 17.23
CA SER A 760 -4.43 -34.17 16.16
C SER A 760 -4.00 -33.21 15.05
N ILE A 761 -3.89 -33.73 13.82
CA ILE A 761 -3.60 -32.94 12.62
C ILE A 761 -4.81 -32.95 11.70
N THR A 762 -5.35 -31.76 11.42
CA THR A 762 -6.47 -31.56 10.49
C THR A 762 -5.98 -30.78 9.27
N LEU A 763 -6.34 -31.22 8.06
CA LEU A 763 -6.03 -30.53 6.81
C LEU A 763 -7.27 -30.47 5.92
N GLU A 764 -7.81 -29.27 5.73
CA GLU A 764 -9.07 -29.01 5.03
C GLU A 764 -8.99 -27.77 4.13
N GLN A 765 -9.85 -27.69 3.10
CA GLN A 765 -9.98 -26.50 2.27
C GLN A 765 -11.15 -25.64 2.76
N HIS A 766 -10.89 -24.38 3.06
CA HIS A 766 -11.90 -23.39 3.47
C HIS A 766 -11.88 -22.22 2.47
N GLY A 767 -12.79 -22.28 1.49
CA GLY A 767 -12.88 -21.28 0.42
C GLY A 767 -11.61 -21.21 -0.43
N GLN A 768 -10.94 -20.05 -0.41
CA GLN A 768 -9.71 -19.75 -1.16
C GLN A 768 -8.42 -20.09 -0.37
N HIS A 769 -8.52 -20.81 0.74
CA HIS A 769 -7.39 -21.16 1.58
C HIS A 769 -7.41 -22.65 1.95
N ILE A 770 -6.23 -23.20 2.23
CA ILE A 770 -6.06 -24.49 2.92
C ILE A 770 -5.78 -24.20 4.39
N LEU A 771 -6.59 -24.80 5.26
CA LEU A 771 -6.46 -24.76 6.70
C LEU A 771 -5.72 -26.01 7.18
N LEU A 772 -4.54 -25.81 7.79
CA LEU A 772 -3.79 -26.83 8.53
C LEU A 772 -3.93 -26.52 10.02
N GLN A 773 -4.50 -27.45 10.79
CA GLN A 773 -4.56 -27.37 12.24
C GLN A 773 -3.69 -28.45 12.88
N ILE A 774 -2.87 -28.06 13.86
CA ILE A 774 -2.09 -28.97 14.69
C ILE A 774 -2.47 -28.70 16.14
N LYS A 775 -3.09 -29.69 16.78
CA LYS A 775 -3.60 -29.60 18.14
C LYS A 775 -2.94 -30.63 19.05
N ASP A 776 -2.50 -30.20 20.22
CA ASP A 776 -2.01 -31.07 21.31
C ASP A 776 -2.98 -31.09 22.49
N ASN A 777 -2.82 -32.07 23.39
CA ASN A 777 -3.50 -32.16 24.68
C ASN A 777 -2.59 -31.84 25.87
N GLY A 778 -1.56 -31.01 25.65
CA GLY A 778 -0.59 -30.61 26.67
C GLY A 778 -1.12 -29.59 27.68
N PRO A 779 -0.23 -28.91 28.43
CA PRO A 779 -0.59 -28.02 29.52
C PRO A 779 -1.29 -26.72 29.08
N GLY A 780 -1.23 -26.39 27.79
CA GLY A 780 -1.75 -25.12 27.27
C GLY A 780 -0.94 -23.90 27.74
N MET A 781 -1.48 -22.71 27.49
CA MET A 781 -0.83 -21.42 27.80
C MET A 781 -1.83 -20.44 28.41
N ASP A 782 -1.34 -19.56 29.29
CA ASP A 782 -2.11 -18.40 29.75
C ASP A 782 -2.19 -17.30 28.68
N GLU A 783 -3.04 -16.30 28.91
CA GLU A 783 -3.28 -15.22 27.95
C GLU A 783 -2.03 -14.36 27.70
N GLN A 784 -1.24 -14.08 28.74
CA GLN A 784 -0.02 -13.27 28.63
C GLN A 784 1.05 -13.97 27.79
N THR A 785 1.20 -15.27 27.96
CA THR A 785 2.12 -16.10 27.17
C THR A 785 1.63 -16.18 25.73
N ARG A 786 0.33 -16.46 25.52
CA ARG A 786 -0.29 -16.59 24.19
C ARG A 786 -0.07 -15.38 23.30
N LEU A 787 -0.12 -14.16 23.86
CA LEU A 787 0.10 -12.92 23.11
C LEU A 787 1.54 -12.75 22.63
N ARG A 788 2.50 -13.37 23.31
CA ARG A 788 3.94 -13.14 23.10
C ARG A 788 4.67 -14.29 22.40
N ILE A 789 4.02 -15.43 22.16
CA ILE A 789 4.70 -16.63 21.65
C ILE A 789 5.40 -16.47 20.29
N PHE A 790 4.97 -15.50 19.48
CA PHE A 790 5.58 -15.21 18.19
C PHE A 790 6.67 -14.13 18.27
N GLU A 791 6.89 -13.54 19.46
CA GLU A 791 8.00 -12.62 19.70
C GLU A 791 9.35 -13.37 19.57
N PRO A 792 10.31 -12.86 18.78
CA PRO A 792 11.64 -13.45 18.72
C PRO A 792 12.31 -13.46 20.09
N PHE A 793 12.99 -14.56 20.42
CA PHE A 793 13.67 -14.82 21.70
C PHE A 793 12.73 -14.97 22.90
N PHE A 794 11.41 -14.93 22.72
CA PHE A 794 10.48 -15.23 23.79
C PHE A 794 10.38 -16.75 23.98
N SER A 795 10.67 -17.22 25.20
CA SER A 795 10.49 -18.61 25.58
C SER A 795 10.21 -18.71 27.08
N THR A 796 9.27 -19.57 27.46
CA THR A 796 9.08 -19.96 28.87
C THR A 796 10.16 -20.93 29.35
N ARG A 797 11.08 -21.35 28.47
CA ARG A 797 12.13 -22.36 28.70
C ARG A 797 13.55 -21.87 28.37
N LEU A 798 13.78 -20.55 28.42
CA LEU A 798 15.13 -20.00 28.30
C LEU A 798 16.08 -20.66 29.32
N GLY A 799 17.16 -21.27 28.84
CA GLY A 799 18.13 -22.02 29.66
C GLY A 799 17.78 -23.50 29.91
N ARG A 800 16.62 -23.99 29.46
CA ARG A 800 16.22 -25.42 29.48
C ARG A 800 16.00 -25.99 28.07
N GLY A 801 16.77 -25.51 27.09
CA GLY A 801 16.68 -25.97 25.70
C GLY A 801 15.83 -25.09 24.77
N GLY A 802 15.04 -24.14 25.28
CA GLY A 802 14.20 -23.26 24.46
C GLY A 802 14.96 -22.07 23.88
N THR A 803 15.02 -21.96 22.54
CA THR A 803 15.69 -20.86 21.82
C THR A 803 14.84 -19.60 21.71
N GLY A 804 13.52 -19.73 21.78
CA GLY A 804 12.56 -18.64 21.56
C GLY A 804 12.49 -18.13 20.11
N LEU A 805 13.15 -18.81 19.16
CA LEU A 805 13.14 -18.43 17.74
C LEU A 805 12.18 -19.29 16.91
N GLY A 806 11.85 -20.51 17.37
CA GLY A 806 11.09 -21.49 16.57
C GLY A 806 9.70 -21.02 16.12
N LEU A 807 8.87 -20.50 17.03
CA LEU A 807 7.53 -20.02 16.67
C LEU A 807 7.57 -18.71 15.87
N ALA A 808 8.54 -17.85 16.14
CA ALA A 808 8.76 -16.63 15.38
C ALA A 808 9.20 -16.96 13.93
N LEU A 809 10.01 -18.02 13.74
CA LEU A 809 10.35 -18.57 12.43
C LEU A 809 9.14 -19.16 11.71
N VAL A 810 8.28 -19.90 12.43
CA VAL A 810 7.03 -20.42 11.87
C VAL A 810 6.16 -19.29 11.33
N SER A 811 5.95 -18.25 12.13
CA SER A 811 5.19 -17.05 11.73
C SER A 811 5.81 -16.41 10.49
N TYR A 812 7.13 -16.20 10.49
CA TYR A 812 7.86 -15.62 9.35
C TYR A 812 7.68 -16.43 8.06
N ILE A 813 7.86 -17.76 8.10
CA ILE A 813 7.73 -18.63 6.93
C ILE A 813 6.29 -18.59 6.38
N VAL A 814 5.29 -18.67 7.25
CA VAL A 814 3.87 -18.69 6.85
C VAL A 814 3.48 -17.35 6.23
N HIS A 815 3.77 -16.24 6.89
CA HIS A 815 3.35 -14.91 6.46
C HIS A 815 4.18 -14.39 5.27
N GLN A 816 5.51 -14.31 5.42
CA GLN A 816 6.36 -13.66 4.42
C GLN A 816 6.60 -14.55 3.20
N ASN A 817 6.92 -15.82 3.41
CA ASN A 817 7.30 -16.69 2.29
C ASN A 817 6.09 -17.32 1.60
N HIS A 818 4.96 -17.47 2.30
CA HIS A 818 3.79 -18.19 1.76
C HIS A 818 2.52 -17.33 1.67
N GLY A 819 2.52 -16.09 2.17
CA GLY A 819 1.34 -15.20 2.12
C GLY A 819 0.16 -15.73 2.93
N GLY A 820 0.42 -16.61 3.89
CA GLY A 820 -0.58 -17.21 4.76
C GLY A 820 -0.78 -16.44 6.06
N SER A 821 -1.56 -17.02 6.97
CA SER A 821 -1.68 -16.56 8.36
C SER A 821 -1.59 -17.71 9.33
N ILE A 822 -1.06 -17.45 10.53
CA ILE A 822 -1.06 -18.39 11.65
C ILE A 822 -1.78 -17.78 12.85
N SER A 823 -2.61 -18.56 13.52
CA SER A 823 -3.24 -18.20 14.79
C SER A 823 -3.11 -19.35 15.80
N VAL A 824 -3.28 -19.01 17.08
CA VAL A 824 -3.23 -19.98 18.18
C VAL A 824 -4.44 -19.82 19.09
N GLU A 825 -5.04 -20.95 19.45
CA GLU A 825 -6.04 -21.07 20.50
C GLU A 825 -5.46 -21.94 21.61
N SER A 826 -5.40 -21.42 22.83
CA SER A 826 -4.92 -22.18 23.99
C SER A 826 -5.51 -21.62 25.27
N SER A 827 -5.71 -22.51 26.24
CA SER A 827 -6.06 -22.17 27.62
C SER A 827 -5.39 -23.18 28.56
N PRO A 828 -5.09 -22.81 29.82
CA PRO A 828 -4.46 -23.72 30.76
C PRO A 828 -5.24 -25.04 30.91
N GLY A 829 -4.54 -26.17 30.76
CA GLY A 829 -5.09 -27.53 30.87
C GLY A 829 -5.88 -28.03 29.65
N ARG A 830 -5.99 -27.26 28.56
CA ARG A 830 -6.71 -27.66 27.34
C ARG A 830 -5.83 -27.85 26.09
N GLY A 831 -4.51 -27.81 26.27
CA GLY A 831 -3.54 -27.90 25.18
C GLY A 831 -3.50 -26.66 24.28
N CYS A 832 -2.82 -26.78 23.14
CA CYS A 832 -2.72 -25.72 22.15
C CYS A 832 -3.26 -26.18 20.80
N CYS A 833 -3.87 -25.27 20.04
CA CYS A 833 -4.30 -25.48 18.67
C CYS A 833 -3.71 -24.39 17.79
N PHE A 834 -2.75 -24.74 16.94
CA PHE A 834 -2.20 -23.85 15.93
C PHE A 834 -2.97 -24.03 14.62
N SER A 835 -3.50 -22.93 14.09
CA SER A 835 -4.25 -22.90 12.83
C SER A 835 -3.48 -22.08 11.79
N ILE A 836 -3.07 -22.73 10.70
CA ILE A 836 -2.33 -22.13 9.59
C ILE A 836 -3.25 -22.07 8.37
N ARG A 837 -3.44 -20.89 7.80
CA ARG A 837 -4.21 -20.67 6.56
C ARG A 837 -3.26 -20.29 5.43
N LEU A 838 -3.22 -21.10 4.37
CA LEU A 838 -2.36 -20.88 3.20
C LEU A 838 -3.22 -20.59 1.96
N PRO A 839 -2.90 -19.56 1.17
CA PRO A 839 -3.70 -19.18 0.02
C PRO A 839 -3.56 -20.19 -1.12
N ILE A 840 -4.70 -20.48 -1.77
CA ILE A 840 -4.73 -21.27 -3.00
C ILE A 840 -4.44 -20.30 -4.16
N PRO A 841 -3.50 -20.60 -5.07
CA PRO A 841 -3.26 -19.77 -6.24
C PRO A 841 -4.54 -19.69 -7.07
N ARG A 842 -4.97 -18.47 -7.42
CA ARG A 842 -6.04 -18.27 -8.39
C ARG A 842 -5.53 -18.75 -9.75
N GLU A 843 -6.32 -19.54 -10.46
CA GLU A 843 -6.08 -19.76 -11.89
C GLU A 843 -6.26 -18.40 -12.58
N ASP A 844 -5.17 -17.82 -13.06
CA ASP A 844 -5.23 -16.68 -13.97
C ASP A 844 -5.93 -17.17 -15.25
N SER A 845 -7.19 -16.79 -15.40
CA SER A 845 -8.01 -16.99 -16.61
C SER A 845 -7.53 -16.15 -17.79
#